data_AF-A0A2E7ELR0-F1
#
_entry.id   AF-A0A2E7ELR0-F1
#
_cell.length_a   1.000
_cell.length_b   1.000
_cell.length_c   1.000
_cell.angle_alpha   90.00
_cell.angle_beta   90.00
_cell.angle_gamma   90.00
#
_symmetry.space_group_name_H-M   'P 1'
#
loop_
_entity.id
_entity.type
_entity.pdbx_description
1 polymer ?
#
loop_
_entity_poly.entity_id
_entity_poly.type
_entity_poly.pdbx_seq_one_letter_code
_entity_poly.pdbx_strand_id
1 'polypeptide(L)'
;MFFSQSMGGPTSKMAVPRLQSNDDVGNIEIRFLPSIPRELKNSNNRHRKQLAKNLPIDLWFLSTPIRTKIAMRKQLLPNFAILLLGMLTSNLLAVDIYLDFEETNSKFAIDKLTEDGSQDGRFVNAVSTTPVGAPFGNRAALFEEPEEQEGVPPFSTLEIPDTLFDEDFSLTVAMHVENREENLDFTRLFSTFQGAGGLVPERSIFLDHDPSGSTIPGIRAIINSTVVQTDFVPDGMSDPGYHHYAMTIEDGEVVVYFDGEEVISDFVGVGYSNDVMNIHIGEDPHDGGGSANEQLIGNFDEVLVIERALSANDISLLADGNLVSSVVTPNGNERAVYYDFEGDTGKTFSDRFTADGAQHGISHRKVRVDETATHAKLGSGSAQIEHPVSEDSSVFSQIDLGEVGNLGEQFTLSAVVNVSGGGFPFDGLTRLFSSFKGSGPIGPEELIFDFDPFASIENIGMRLLLPGGESVMSDVTFSTDEDHLLTAVYDDGSVNLYLDGELVGEGDASFGEIDLGTTPLKIGEDVGGIVNENYIGIMDDVLVLSRALSENDVAQLAAVGAAEFLGLGGLAGDFNGDGILDVADINRLSAESAAGKHRAEFDLDNDGFVNASDISVWVRDLKQTWLGDANLDGEFNSTDLVVVFAAGLFELDRDATWDQGDWNGDLRFGSGDLVTAFVDGGYEQGTRNAQAVPEPGSLMLLGLAFLGFFASRRTNR
;
A
#
# COMPACT_ATOMS: atom_id res chain seq x y z
N MET A 1 61.52 36.42 3.55
CA MET A 1 62.84 36.17 4.17
C MET A 1 62.76 36.67 5.61
N PHE A 2 63.21 35.90 6.61
CA PHE A 2 63.04 36.23 8.04
C PHE A 2 64.07 37.24 8.57
N PHE A 3 63.63 38.05 9.54
CA PHE A 3 64.41 38.61 10.67
C PHE A 3 63.43 38.59 11.88
N SER A 4 63.72 37.87 12.97
CA SER A 4 64.31 38.37 14.24
C SER A 4 63.37 39.26 15.09
N GLN A 5 63.30 39.23 16.43
CA GLN A 5 64.19 38.59 17.43
C GLN A 5 63.55 38.60 18.85
N SER A 6 64.15 37.84 19.79
CA SER A 6 64.32 38.16 21.23
C SER A 6 63.12 38.26 22.22
N MET A 7 63.04 37.24 23.08
CA MET A 7 62.88 37.24 24.57
C MET A 7 62.29 38.44 25.35
N GLY A 8 61.47 38.13 26.38
CA GLY A 8 61.33 38.97 27.59
C GLY A 8 60.21 38.56 28.57
N GLY A 9 60.53 37.99 29.74
CA GLY A 9 59.61 37.88 30.91
C GLY A 9 59.96 38.91 31.99
N PRO A 10 59.10 39.16 33.02
CA PRO A 10 59.36 38.50 34.32
C PRO A 10 58.16 38.34 35.32
N THR A 11 58.35 37.49 36.36
CA THR A 11 57.91 37.56 37.81
C THR A 11 56.56 38.18 38.28
N SER A 12 55.95 37.84 39.45
CA SER A 12 55.88 36.64 40.33
C SER A 12 55.09 36.92 41.65
N LYS A 13 54.38 35.89 42.20
CA LYS A 13 54.11 35.59 43.64
C LYS A 13 53.04 36.36 44.51
N MET A 14 52.38 35.55 45.36
CA MET A 14 51.72 35.84 46.69
C MET A 14 50.35 36.56 46.73
N ALA A 15 49.42 36.30 47.68
CA ALA A 15 49.20 35.15 48.61
C ALA A 15 47.83 35.22 49.39
N VAL A 16 47.14 34.07 49.56
CA VAL A 16 46.62 33.40 50.81
C VAL A 16 46.11 34.27 52.00
N PRO A 17 45.00 33.96 52.74
CA PRO A 17 44.24 32.69 52.93
C PRO A 17 42.69 32.87 52.66
N ARG A 18 41.63 32.29 53.31
CA ARG A 18 41.42 31.47 54.55
C ARG A 18 40.04 30.73 54.62
N LEU A 19 39.99 29.69 55.48
CA LEU A 19 38.88 29.00 56.24
C LEU A 19 37.45 29.59 56.20
N GLN A 20 36.35 28.81 56.31
CA GLN A 20 36.09 27.43 56.85
C GLN A 20 34.76 26.86 56.22
N SER A 21 34.17 25.69 56.50
CA SER A 21 34.33 24.59 57.48
C SER A 21 33.63 23.27 57.07
N ASN A 22 34.02 22.16 57.71
CA ASN A 22 33.26 21.05 58.36
C ASN A 22 31.76 20.79 58.00
N ASP A 23 31.21 19.57 58.00
CA ASP A 23 31.64 18.13 58.06
C ASP A 23 30.46 17.33 57.38
N ASP A 24 30.46 16.05 56.99
CA ASP A 24 31.04 14.80 57.51
C ASP A 24 31.25 13.78 56.37
N VAL A 25 32.44 13.17 56.28
CA VAL A 25 32.64 11.84 55.63
C VAL A 25 33.71 11.08 56.42
N GLY A 26 33.37 9.91 56.97
CA GLY A 26 34.21 9.25 57.98
C GLY A 26 34.18 7.72 57.98
N ASN A 27 34.95 7.13 57.05
CA ASN A 27 35.67 5.84 57.14
C ASN A 27 34.96 4.55 57.62
N ILE A 28 35.37 3.42 57.01
CA ILE A 28 36.09 2.35 57.74
C ILE A 28 36.80 1.40 56.75
N GLU A 29 37.98 0.91 57.15
CA GLU A 29 38.84 0.07 56.32
C GLU A 29 38.53 -1.44 56.39
N ILE A 30 38.66 -2.08 55.24
CA ILE A 30 39.29 -3.39 54.96
C ILE A 30 39.64 -4.27 56.18
N ARG A 31 39.17 -5.52 56.16
CA ARG A 31 39.85 -6.67 56.79
C ARG A 31 39.93 -7.88 55.86
N PHE A 32 40.98 -8.69 56.04
CA PHE A 32 41.38 -9.76 55.13
C PHE A 32 40.70 -11.12 55.41
N LEU A 33 40.76 -11.97 54.36
CA LEU A 33 40.37 -13.38 54.23
C LEU A 33 40.74 -14.30 55.42
N PRO A 34 40.09 -15.49 55.53
CA PRO A 34 40.85 -16.68 55.13
C PRO A 34 40.05 -17.83 54.43
N SER A 35 40.63 -18.32 53.33
CA SER A 35 40.66 -19.71 52.81
C SER A 35 39.54 -20.73 53.12
N ILE A 36 38.98 -21.31 52.05
CA ILE A 36 38.32 -22.63 52.07
C ILE A 36 39.38 -23.74 52.25
N PRO A 37 39.17 -24.77 53.13
CA PRO A 37 40.10 -25.89 53.29
C PRO A 37 40.21 -26.83 52.07
N ARG A 38 41.30 -27.60 52.04
CA ARG A 38 41.63 -28.60 51.00
C ARG A 38 41.76 -29.99 51.65
N GLU A 39 42.00 -31.02 50.81
CA GLU A 39 42.31 -32.43 51.14
C GLU A 39 41.11 -33.35 51.43
N LEU A 40 41.05 -34.66 51.09
CA LEU A 40 41.77 -35.63 50.22
C LEU A 40 40.84 -36.91 50.14
N LYS A 41 41.03 -38.03 49.42
CA LYS A 41 42.07 -38.65 48.55
C LYS A 41 41.45 -39.75 47.66
N ASN A 42 42.05 -40.07 46.51
CA ASN A 42 41.96 -41.35 45.76
C ASN A 42 40.59 -41.72 45.10
N SER A 43 40.50 -42.47 43.98
CA SER A 43 41.52 -43.13 43.12
C SER A 43 41.10 -43.32 41.64
N ASN A 44 42.06 -43.21 40.71
CA ASN A 44 42.29 -43.99 39.47
C ASN A 44 41.05 -44.56 38.70
N ASN A 45 40.78 -44.22 37.42
CA ASN A 45 41.62 -44.62 36.28
C ASN A 45 41.17 -44.05 34.89
N ARG A 46 42.15 -43.55 34.12
CA ARG A 46 42.48 -43.85 32.70
C ARG A 46 41.45 -43.72 31.54
N HIS A 47 41.86 -42.90 30.55
CA HIS A 47 41.53 -42.86 29.10
C HIS A 47 40.12 -42.31 28.74
N ARG A 48 39.91 -41.29 27.90
CA ARG A 48 40.43 -40.78 26.58
C ARG A 48 39.77 -41.40 25.33
N LYS A 49 39.09 -40.51 24.55
CA LYS A 49 38.76 -40.58 23.10
C LYS A 49 37.67 -41.61 22.71
N GLN A 50 36.86 -41.44 21.64
CA GLN A 50 36.71 -40.34 20.66
C GLN A 50 35.31 -40.36 19.98
N LEU A 51 34.87 -39.21 19.45
CA LEU A 51 34.01 -38.99 18.25
C LEU A 51 32.63 -39.70 18.09
N ALA A 52 31.58 -38.88 18.25
CA ALA A 52 30.66 -38.43 17.19
C ALA A 52 29.53 -39.31 16.59
N LYS A 53 28.56 -38.57 16.03
CA LYS A 53 27.43 -38.87 15.13
C LYS A 53 26.06 -39.29 15.69
N ASN A 54 25.19 -38.26 15.74
CA ASN A 54 23.84 -38.17 15.16
C ASN A 54 22.65 -38.95 15.79
N LEU A 55 21.46 -38.44 15.44
CA LEU A 55 20.10 -38.97 15.61
C LEU A 55 19.45 -38.74 17.00
N PRO A 56 18.10 -38.62 17.05
CA PRO A 56 17.45 -37.48 17.74
C PRO A 56 16.66 -37.92 18.98
N ILE A 57 15.87 -37.01 19.56
CA ILE A 57 14.85 -37.31 20.58
C ILE A 57 13.75 -36.24 20.61
N ASP A 58 12.49 -36.68 20.66
CA ASP A 58 11.29 -35.84 20.79
C ASP A 58 11.03 -35.33 22.22
N LEU A 59 10.02 -34.46 22.33
CA LEU A 59 9.30 -34.04 23.54
C LEU A 59 9.18 -35.11 24.63
N TRP A 60 9.42 -34.72 25.90
CA TRP A 60 8.88 -35.25 27.18
C TRP A 60 9.81 -34.70 28.30
N PHE A 61 9.41 -34.13 29.45
CA PHE A 61 8.16 -33.95 30.21
C PHE A 61 8.18 -32.51 30.81
N LEU A 62 7.08 -31.91 31.30
CA LEU A 62 6.74 -31.99 32.73
C LEU A 62 5.35 -31.41 33.08
N SER A 63 4.41 -32.29 33.40
CA SER A 63 3.52 -32.07 34.54
C SER A 63 3.12 -33.42 35.16
N THR A 64 2.97 -33.47 36.48
CA THR A 64 2.54 -34.68 37.22
C THR A 64 1.45 -34.33 38.22
N PRO A 65 0.53 -35.27 38.54
CA PRO A 65 -0.88 -34.91 38.65
C PRO A 65 -1.47 -34.91 40.06
N ILE A 66 -2.59 -34.22 40.23
CA ILE A 66 -3.54 -34.45 41.32
C ILE A 66 -4.90 -34.83 40.73
N ARG A 67 -5.46 -35.98 41.16
CA ARG A 67 -6.79 -36.45 40.79
C ARG A 67 -7.77 -36.25 41.94
N THR A 68 -8.91 -35.62 41.68
CA THR A 68 -10.15 -35.88 42.44
C THR A 68 -11.35 -35.90 41.51
N LYS A 69 -12.22 -36.91 41.64
CA LYS A 69 -13.54 -36.97 40.97
C LYS A 69 -14.63 -36.47 41.94
N ILE A 70 -15.71 -35.90 41.40
CA ILE A 70 -17.11 -36.27 41.74
C ILE A 70 -18.08 -35.55 40.77
N ALA A 71 -19.31 -36.06 40.65
CA ALA A 71 -20.20 -35.82 39.50
C ALA A 71 -21.25 -34.71 39.68
N MET A 72 -21.64 -34.13 38.54
CA MET A 72 -22.94 -33.57 38.15
C MET A 72 -23.93 -33.09 39.24
N ARG A 73 -24.37 -31.84 39.09
CA ARG A 73 -25.80 -31.50 39.23
C ARG A 73 -26.22 -30.44 38.20
N LYS A 74 -27.26 -30.72 37.43
CA LYS A 74 -27.92 -29.71 36.59
C LYS A 74 -28.76 -28.77 37.46
N GLN A 75 -28.68 -27.47 37.19
CA GLN A 75 -29.77 -26.53 37.46
C GLN A 75 -29.76 -25.47 36.36
N LEU A 76 -30.94 -24.97 35.96
CA LEU A 76 -31.09 -24.07 34.83
C LEU A 76 -31.05 -22.61 35.29
N LEU A 77 -30.48 -21.74 34.47
CA LEU A 77 -31.18 -20.61 33.82
C LEU A 77 -30.28 -20.07 32.68
N PRO A 78 -30.84 -19.68 31.52
CA PRO A 78 -30.07 -19.05 30.45
C PRO A 78 -30.09 -17.51 30.58
N ASN A 79 -28.94 -16.88 30.33
CA ASN A 79 -28.71 -15.56 29.73
C ASN A 79 -27.22 -15.23 29.85
N PHE A 80 -26.71 -14.33 28.99
CA PHE A 80 -25.29 -14.00 28.79
C PHE A 80 -24.43 -15.17 28.26
N ALA A 81 -24.38 -15.23 26.93
CA ALA A 81 -23.35 -15.89 26.14
C ALA A 81 -23.12 -15.06 24.86
N ILE A 82 -22.57 -13.85 25.05
CA ILE A 82 -21.94 -13.01 24.02
C ILE A 82 -20.59 -12.63 24.62
N LEU A 83 -19.54 -12.53 23.79
CA LEU A 83 -18.12 -12.56 24.18
C LEU A 83 -17.70 -13.84 24.94
N LEU A 84 -17.33 -14.88 24.20
CA LEU A 84 -16.00 -15.50 24.32
C LEU A 84 -15.70 -16.45 23.14
N LEU A 85 -15.51 -15.88 21.94
CA LEU A 85 -14.96 -16.59 20.78
C LEU A 85 -14.23 -15.58 19.87
N GLY A 86 -13.18 -14.97 20.41
CA GLY A 86 -12.31 -13.99 19.76
C GLY A 86 -11.00 -13.95 20.54
N MET A 87 -10.07 -14.80 20.13
CA MET A 87 -8.67 -14.98 20.57
C MET A 87 -8.21 -16.31 19.95
N LEU A 88 -7.17 -16.27 19.10
CA LEU A 88 -6.61 -17.36 18.25
C LEU A 88 -7.04 -17.37 16.77
N THR A 89 -7.02 -16.21 16.12
CA THR A 89 -6.10 -16.02 14.99
C THR A 89 -5.19 -14.84 15.32
N SER A 90 -3.94 -14.90 14.88
CA SER A 90 -3.05 -13.76 14.73
C SER A 90 -2.91 -13.57 13.23
N ASN A 91 -3.82 -12.81 12.65
CA ASN A 91 -3.63 -12.27 11.32
C ASN A 91 -2.56 -11.17 11.49
N LEU A 92 -1.41 -11.29 10.82
CA LEU A 92 -0.68 -10.08 10.49
C LEU A 92 -1.53 -9.35 9.46
N LEU A 93 -1.76 -8.06 9.68
CA LEU A 93 -2.32 -7.16 8.69
C LEU A 93 -1.12 -6.54 7.98
N ALA A 94 -1.09 -6.57 6.64
CA ALA A 94 -0.07 -5.87 5.88
C ALA A 94 -0.18 -4.36 6.18
N VAL A 95 0.94 -3.73 6.51
CA VAL A 95 0.96 -2.38 7.07
C VAL A 95 1.21 -1.33 5.97
N ASP A 96 0.25 -1.19 5.06
CA ASP A 96 0.21 -0.13 4.05
C ASP A 96 -0.81 0.96 4.49
N ILE A 97 -0.30 2.15 4.83
CA ILE A 97 -1.01 3.27 5.48
C ILE A 97 -0.59 4.61 4.84
N TYR A 98 -1.54 5.49 4.56
CA TYR A 98 -1.32 6.85 4.04
C TYR A 98 -2.18 7.88 4.78
N LEU A 99 -1.54 8.91 5.32
CA LEU A 99 -2.18 9.99 6.08
C LEU A 99 -1.90 11.36 5.41
N ASP A 100 -2.84 11.80 4.57
CA ASP A 100 -2.91 13.14 3.93
C ASP A 100 -3.48 14.25 4.86
N PHE A 101 -3.86 13.86 6.07
CA PHE A 101 -4.55 14.67 7.07
C PHE A 101 -5.86 15.35 6.62
N GLU A 102 -6.44 14.95 5.49
CA GLU A 102 -7.72 15.43 4.99
C GLU A 102 -8.92 14.68 5.56
N GLU A 103 -10.03 15.42 5.69
CA GLU A 103 -11.28 14.98 6.32
C GLU A 103 -11.15 14.57 7.81
N THR A 104 -9.94 14.70 8.36
CA THR A 104 -9.56 14.25 9.70
C THR A 104 -10.36 14.89 10.83
N ASN A 105 -10.60 14.08 11.86
CA ASN A 105 -11.29 14.50 13.06
C ASN A 105 -10.30 14.95 14.16
N SER A 106 -10.80 15.58 15.22
CA SER A 106 -10.01 16.16 16.33
C SER A 106 -9.16 15.19 17.18
N LYS A 107 -8.98 13.94 16.75
CA LYS A 107 -8.27 12.87 17.48
C LYS A 107 -7.57 11.83 16.60
N PHE A 108 -7.97 11.70 15.34
CA PHE A 108 -7.42 10.71 14.44
C PHE A 108 -7.19 11.32 13.06
N ALA A 109 -6.02 11.05 12.51
CA ALA A 109 -5.81 10.98 11.08
C ALA A 109 -6.56 9.76 10.53
N ILE A 110 -7.14 9.91 9.35
CA ILE A 110 -7.85 8.82 8.66
C ILE A 110 -6.84 8.16 7.73
N ASP A 111 -6.72 6.84 7.78
CA ASP A 111 -5.96 6.12 6.77
C ASP A 111 -6.70 6.12 5.42
N LYS A 112 -5.96 6.37 4.34
CA LYS A 112 -6.47 6.42 2.97
C LYS A 112 -6.16 5.15 2.17
N LEU A 113 -5.35 4.21 2.70
CA LEU A 113 -5.12 2.90 2.07
C LEU A 113 -6.02 1.80 2.65
N THR A 114 -6.40 1.87 3.94
CA THR A 114 -7.35 0.92 4.56
C THR A 114 -8.65 1.59 5.02
N GLU A 115 -9.79 1.17 4.46
CA GLU A 115 -11.12 1.71 4.84
C GLU A 115 -11.66 1.19 6.21
N ASP A 116 -10.94 0.30 6.89
CA ASP A 116 -11.47 -0.38 8.10
C ASP A 116 -11.37 0.48 9.39
N GLY A 117 -10.52 1.51 9.37
CA GLY A 117 -10.33 2.47 10.45
C GLY A 117 -9.67 1.89 11.72
N SER A 118 -8.93 0.79 11.60
CA SER A 118 -8.12 0.25 12.71
C SER A 118 -6.71 0.86 12.75
N GLN A 119 -6.14 1.19 11.60
CA GLN A 119 -4.87 1.91 11.40
C GLN A 119 -4.99 3.44 11.54
N ASP A 120 -6.20 3.99 11.79
CA ASP A 120 -6.49 5.42 12.00
C ASP A 120 -5.47 6.08 12.97
N GLY A 121 -4.56 6.89 12.42
CA GLY A 121 -3.43 7.45 13.16
C GLY A 121 -3.86 8.35 14.31
N ARG A 122 -3.58 7.95 15.56
CA ARG A 122 -4.11 8.61 16.76
C ARG A 122 -3.25 9.78 17.23
N PHE A 123 -3.83 10.97 17.25
CA PHE A 123 -3.24 12.17 17.85
C PHE A 123 -3.10 12.05 19.37
N VAL A 124 -1.92 12.39 19.89
CA VAL A 124 -1.59 12.37 21.33
C VAL A 124 -1.09 13.75 21.76
N ASN A 125 -1.61 14.25 22.89
CA ASN A 125 -1.33 15.57 23.46
C ASN A 125 -1.66 16.74 22.51
N ALA A 126 -0.70 17.59 22.12
CA ALA A 126 -0.93 18.79 21.31
C ALA A 126 -0.59 18.58 19.82
N VAL A 127 -1.19 17.53 19.23
CA VAL A 127 -1.28 17.34 17.77
C VAL A 127 -2.69 17.71 17.30
N SER A 128 -2.79 18.44 16.19
CA SER A 128 -4.06 18.84 15.55
C SER A 128 -3.87 19.04 14.04
N THR A 129 -4.93 19.28 13.25
CA THR A 129 -4.80 19.48 11.80
C THR A 129 -5.10 20.91 11.35
N THR A 130 -4.09 21.58 10.77
CA THR A 130 -4.06 23.01 10.42
C THR A 130 -4.24 23.25 8.92
N PRO A 131 -5.01 24.26 8.49
CA PRO A 131 -5.11 24.65 7.08
C PRO A 131 -4.04 25.68 6.65
N VAL A 132 -2.99 25.88 7.46
CA VAL A 132 -1.99 26.94 7.23
C VAL A 132 -0.68 26.34 6.76
N GLY A 133 -0.56 26.27 5.43
CA GLY A 133 0.64 25.77 4.75
C GLY A 133 0.79 24.27 4.93
N ALA A 134 -0.11 23.51 4.32
CA ALA A 134 0.19 22.15 3.90
C ALA A 134 0.92 22.25 2.53
N PRO A 135 1.95 21.44 2.24
CA PRO A 135 2.59 21.38 0.93
C PRO A 135 1.62 20.85 -0.14
N PHE A 136 0.74 19.94 0.24
CA PHE A 136 -0.29 19.33 -0.61
C PHE A 136 -1.66 19.45 0.06
N GLY A 137 -2.73 19.01 -0.63
CA GLY A 137 -4.10 19.15 -0.15
C GLY A 137 -4.46 20.58 0.33
N ASN A 138 -5.11 20.66 1.49
CA ASN A 138 -5.46 21.88 2.21
C ASN A 138 -5.07 21.85 3.69
N ARG A 139 -4.64 20.70 4.26
CA ARG A 139 -4.48 20.49 5.70
C ARG A 139 -3.30 19.58 6.03
N ALA A 140 -2.49 19.97 7.01
CA ALA A 140 -1.36 19.17 7.54
C ALA A 140 -1.50 18.94 9.06
N ALA A 141 -0.80 17.95 9.62
CA ALA A 141 -0.75 17.70 11.06
C ALA A 141 0.23 18.64 11.77
N LEU A 142 -0.30 19.60 12.53
CA LEU A 142 0.42 20.55 13.38
C LEU A 142 0.78 19.93 14.74
N PHE A 143 2.06 19.99 15.10
CA PHE A 143 2.62 19.55 16.37
C PHE A 143 3.09 20.78 17.17
N GLU A 144 2.49 21.02 18.33
CA GLU A 144 2.82 22.15 19.22
C GLU A 144 3.40 21.67 20.57
N GLU A 145 4.00 22.60 21.33
CA GLU A 145 4.36 22.36 22.74
C GLU A 145 3.08 22.11 23.58
N PRO A 146 2.96 20.99 24.30
CA PRO A 146 1.80 20.72 25.16
C PRO A 146 1.85 21.54 26.47
N GLU A 147 0.68 21.91 27.02
CA GLU A 147 0.59 22.72 28.25
C GLU A 147 1.39 22.12 29.43
N GLU A 148 2.33 22.89 30.01
CA GLU A 148 3.22 22.46 31.10
C GLU A 148 2.48 21.76 32.26
N GLN A 149 2.87 20.51 32.55
CA GLN A 149 2.48 19.80 33.77
C GLN A 149 3.69 19.59 34.68
N GLU A 150 3.52 19.76 36.01
CA GLU A 150 4.60 19.58 36.99
C GLU A 150 5.07 18.11 37.09
N GLY A 151 6.10 17.73 36.33
CA GLY A 151 6.79 16.45 36.54
C GLY A 151 7.80 16.08 35.46
N VAL A 152 7.29 15.89 34.24
CA VAL A 152 7.94 15.63 32.94
C VAL A 152 6.85 15.91 31.89
N PRO A 153 7.17 16.46 30.69
CA PRO A 153 6.14 16.74 29.68
C PRO A 153 5.53 15.46 29.10
N PRO A 154 4.22 15.44 28.80
CA PRO A 154 3.62 14.46 27.90
C PRO A 154 3.69 15.03 26.47
N PHE A 155 4.72 14.65 25.70
CA PHE A 155 5.02 15.23 24.39
C PHE A 155 3.94 14.96 23.33
N SER A 156 3.86 15.83 22.32
CA SER A 156 2.95 15.70 21.19
C SER A 156 3.49 14.70 20.18
N THR A 157 2.70 13.65 19.90
CA THR A 157 3.08 12.55 19.01
C THR A 157 1.84 11.99 18.30
N LEU A 158 2.03 11.37 17.15
CA LEU A 158 1.00 10.67 16.38
C LEU A 158 1.33 9.17 16.40
N GLU A 159 0.54 8.38 17.12
CA GLU A 159 0.68 6.92 17.20
C GLU A 159 -0.08 6.28 16.03
N ILE A 160 0.59 5.47 15.21
CA ILE A 160 -0.03 4.73 14.10
C ILE A 160 -0.29 3.29 14.57
N PRO A 161 -1.55 2.86 14.83
CA PRO A 161 -1.87 1.55 15.41
C PRO A 161 -1.38 0.35 14.59
N ASP A 162 -1.18 -0.77 15.27
CA ASP A 162 -0.88 -2.11 14.73
C ASP A 162 0.30 -2.21 13.74
N THR A 163 1.18 -1.20 13.73
CA THR A 163 2.47 -1.12 13.01
C THR A 163 3.58 -1.99 13.65
N LEU A 164 3.29 -3.28 13.86
CA LEU A 164 4.16 -4.24 14.54
C LEU A 164 4.70 -5.30 13.57
N PHE A 165 5.95 -5.10 13.14
CA PHE A 165 6.62 -5.95 12.16
C PHE A 165 7.32 -7.16 12.82
N ASP A 166 7.25 -8.33 12.18
CA ASP A 166 7.95 -9.57 12.60
C ASP A 166 9.44 -9.55 12.17
N GLU A 167 10.16 -10.69 12.18
CA GLU A 167 11.57 -10.72 11.75
C GLU A 167 11.72 -10.63 10.22
N ASP A 168 12.68 -9.82 9.75
CA ASP A 168 13.06 -9.66 8.33
C ASP A 168 12.01 -9.00 7.41
N PHE A 169 11.29 -8.01 7.95
CA PHE A 169 10.37 -7.15 7.19
C PHE A 169 11.08 -6.17 6.24
N SER A 170 10.43 -5.84 5.13
CA SER A 170 10.74 -4.67 4.30
C SER A 170 9.81 -3.49 4.66
N LEU A 171 10.26 -2.25 4.47
CA LEU A 171 9.53 -1.06 4.91
C LEU A 171 9.91 0.17 4.09
N THR A 172 8.94 1.04 3.82
CA THR A 172 9.18 2.46 3.53
C THR A 172 8.44 3.30 4.55
N VAL A 173 9.11 4.31 5.08
CA VAL A 173 8.47 5.42 5.80
C VAL A 173 8.85 6.71 5.07
N ALA A 174 7.85 7.48 4.61
CA ALA A 174 8.02 8.74 3.89
C ALA A 174 7.06 9.81 4.43
N MET A 175 7.45 11.09 4.35
CA MET A 175 6.71 12.23 4.91
C MET A 175 7.29 13.57 4.44
N HIS A 176 6.44 14.59 4.29
CA HIS A 176 6.89 15.98 4.16
C HIS A 176 6.83 16.68 5.51
N VAL A 177 7.90 17.40 5.88
CA VAL A 177 8.06 17.97 7.21
C VAL A 177 8.55 19.42 7.15
N GLU A 178 7.80 20.33 7.78
CA GLU A 178 8.27 21.70 8.08
C GLU A 178 8.57 21.81 9.58
N ASN A 179 9.86 21.77 9.93
CA ASN A 179 10.33 22.15 11.27
C ASN A 179 10.26 23.69 11.41
N ARG A 180 9.59 24.18 12.46
CA ARG A 180 9.36 25.61 12.74
C ARG A 180 10.16 26.14 13.94
N GLU A 181 11.10 25.37 14.50
CA GLU A 181 11.90 25.74 15.68
C GLU A 181 12.92 26.87 15.39
N GLU A 182 13.03 27.84 16.32
CA GLU A 182 13.93 28.99 16.13
C GLU A 182 15.44 28.63 16.10
N ASN A 183 15.85 27.47 16.62
CA ASN A 183 17.28 27.06 16.63
C ASN A 183 17.62 25.90 15.68
N LEU A 184 16.64 25.26 15.06
CA LEU A 184 16.80 24.03 14.27
C LEU A 184 17.59 22.94 15.02
N ASP A 185 17.05 22.60 16.20
CA ASP A 185 17.59 21.60 17.13
C ASP A 185 17.61 20.18 16.54
N PHE A 186 18.07 19.21 17.33
CA PHE A 186 17.94 17.78 17.03
C PHE A 186 16.54 17.29 17.37
N THR A 187 15.79 16.78 16.40
CA THR A 187 14.41 16.27 16.60
C THR A 187 14.19 14.87 16.04
N ARG A 188 13.10 14.25 16.50
CA ARG A 188 12.54 12.99 16.03
C ARG A 188 11.60 13.23 14.85
N LEU A 189 11.74 12.44 13.79
CA LEU A 189 10.76 12.39 12.69
C LEU A 189 9.82 11.19 12.89
N PHE A 190 10.38 9.99 13.07
CA PHE A 190 9.61 8.84 13.56
C PHE A 190 10.41 7.99 14.56
N SER A 191 9.69 7.20 15.36
CA SER A 191 10.23 6.28 16.35
C SER A 191 9.37 5.05 16.59
N THR A 192 9.99 3.95 17.01
CA THR A 192 9.32 2.79 17.64
C THR A 192 9.79 2.53 19.07
N PHE A 193 10.26 3.56 19.80
CA PHE A 193 10.80 3.44 21.16
C PHE A 193 9.93 4.12 22.22
N GLN A 194 9.83 3.49 23.39
CA GLN A 194 9.07 3.94 24.56
C GLN A 194 9.62 5.22 25.28
N GLY A 195 10.59 5.93 24.69
CA GLY A 195 11.28 7.09 25.28
C GLY A 195 12.12 6.83 26.52
N ALA A 196 12.34 5.57 26.93
CA ALA A 196 13.15 5.27 28.12
C ALA A 196 14.00 4.00 28.01
N GLY A 197 15.28 4.17 28.32
CA GLY A 197 16.32 3.16 28.17
C GLY A 197 17.63 3.85 27.79
N GLY A 198 18.75 3.46 28.40
CA GLY A 198 20.06 4.00 28.05
C GLY A 198 20.78 3.07 27.07
N LEU A 199 21.28 3.63 25.97
CA LEU A 199 21.53 2.94 24.69
C LEU A 199 20.22 2.56 23.98
N VAL A 200 20.20 2.74 22.66
CA VAL A 200 19.08 2.34 21.80
C VAL A 200 18.82 0.84 21.98
N PRO A 201 17.56 0.39 22.11
CA PRO A 201 17.28 -1.03 22.23
C PRO A 201 17.61 -1.86 20.99
N GLU A 202 17.73 -3.16 21.21
CA GLU A 202 17.39 -4.17 20.20
C GLU A 202 15.87 -4.04 19.94
N ARG A 203 15.41 -4.23 18.69
CA ARG A 203 13.98 -4.07 18.28
C ARG A 203 13.46 -2.62 18.35
N SER A 204 14.19 -1.67 17.76
CA SER A 204 13.71 -0.29 17.57
C SER A 204 14.17 0.28 16.22
N ILE A 205 13.35 1.13 15.62
CA ILE A 205 13.55 1.80 14.33
C ILE A 205 13.36 3.32 14.55
N PHE A 206 14.31 4.14 14.11
CA PHE A 206 14.26 5.62 14.19
C PHE A 206 14.59 6.28 12.86
N LEU A 207 14.05 7.49 12.67
CA LEU A 207 14.66 8.53 11.86
C LEU A 207 14.67 9.86 12.64
N ASP A 208 15.87 10.42 12.79
CA ASP A 208 16.14 11.66 13.52
C ASP A 208 16.84 12.67 12.60
N HIS A 209 16.68 13.97 12.87
CA HIS A 209 17.25 15.05 12.06
C HIS A 209 17.87 16.17 12.91
N ASP A 210 18.88 16.88 12.38
CA ASP A 210 19.53 18.05 12.99
C ASP A 210 20.06 18.98 11.88
N PRO A 211 19.24 19.93 11.40
CA PRO A 211 19.65 20.87 10.36
C PRO A 211 20.79 21.81 10.78
N SER A 212 21.08 21.94 12.09
CA SER A 212 22.22 22.73 12.59
C SER A 212 23.56 21.99 12.50
N GLY A 213 23.54 20.65 12.41
CA GLY A 213 24.73 19.80 12.45
C GLY A 213 25.42 19.73 13.82
N SER A 214 24.72 20.04 14.92
CA SER A 214 25.34 20.29 16.23
C SER A 214 25.47 19.04 17.12
N THR A 215 24.52 18.13 17.00
CA THR A 215 24.33 16.89 17.78
C THR A 215 24.55 15.67 16.90
N ILE A 216 23.95 15.66 15.70
CA ILE A 216 24.25 14.74 14.60
C ILE A 216 24.56 15.54 13.32
N PRO A 217 25.33 15.00 12.37
CA PRO A 217 25.73 15.72 11.17
C PRO A 217 24.66 15.70 10.06
N GLY A 218 23.41 16.06 10.36
CA GLY A 218 22.29 16.01 9.40
C GLY A 218 21.24 14.98 9.80
N ILE A 219 21.13 13.87 9.07
CA ILE A 219 20.07 12.87 9.23
C ILE A 219 20.66 11.56 9.77
N ARG A 220 19.92 10.87 10.64
CA ARG A 220 20.30 9.59 11.23
C ARG A 220 19.09 8.66 11.31
N ALA A 221 19.21 7.50 10.67
CA ALA A 221 18.39 6.35 11.00
C ALA A 221 19.09 5.46 12.05
N ILE A 222 18.32 4.80 12.92
CA ILE A 222 18.86 3.74 13.79
C ILE A 222 17.92 2.54 13.73
N ILE A 223 18.44 1.40 13.28
CA ILE A 223 17.69 0.15 13.12
C ILE A 223 18.37 -0.91 13.97
N ASN A 224 17.63 -1.48 14.92
CA ASN A 224 18.10 -2.55 15.81
C ASN A 224 19.48 -2.27 16.46
N SER A 225 19.62 -1.08 17.06
CA SER A 225 20.89 -0.53 17.60
C SER A 225 22.01 -0.18 16.59
N THR A 226 21.89 -0.51 15.31
CA THR A 226 22.83 -0.11 14.25
C THR A 226 22.50 1.28 13.74
N VAL A 227 23.50 2.16 13.61
CA VAL A 227 23.33 3.57 13.24
C VAL A 227 23.73 3.79 11.78
N VAL A 228 22.82 4.31 10.97
CA VAL A 228 23.05 4.77 9.60
C VAL A 228 22.87 6.29 9.59
N GLN A 229 23.90 7.06 9.24
CA GLN A 229 23.85 8.52 9.35
C GLN A 229 24.69 9.21 8.27
N THR A 230 24.29 10.42 7.88
CA THR A 230 25.05 11.27 6.97
C THR A 230 26.44 11.63 7.54
N ASP A 231 27.38 12.01 6.68
CA ASP A 231 28.72 12.51 7.10
C ASP A 231 28.71 14.06 7.28
N PHE A 232 27.68 14.72 6.75
CA PHE A 232 27.48 16.17 6.72
C PHE A 232 25.98 16.49 6.54
N VAL A 233 25.56 17.68 6.98
CA VAL A 233 24.17 18.16 6.80
C VAL A 233 23.88 18.28 5.30
N PRO A 234 22.82 17.63 4.77
CA PRO A 234 22.41 17.76 3.37
C PRO A 234 22.23 19.22 2.92
N ASP A 235 22.59 19.51 1.67
CA ASP A 235 22.36 20.83 1.08
C ASP A 235 20.84 21.11 1.04
N GLY A 236 20.42 22.29 1.51
CA GLY A 236 19.00 22.68 1.58
C GLY A 236 18.31 22.43 2.93
N MET A 237 18.80 21.49 3.76
CA MET A 237 18.13 21.08 5.01
C MET A 237 17.84 22.20 6.03
N SER A 238 18.55 23.33 5.95
CA SER A 238 18.37 24.49 6.82
C SER A 238 17.52 25.63 6.20
N ASP A 239 16.97 25.42 5.00
CA ASP A 239 16.09 26.40 4.35
C ASP A 239 14.66 26.31 4.94
N PRO A 240 13.86 27.40 4.88
CA PRO A 240 12.55 27.43 5.52
C PRO A 240 11.44 26.90 4.60
N GLY A 241 10.79 25.82 5.02
CA GLY A 241 9.63 25.24 4.36
C GLY A 241 9.47 23.76 4.70
N TYR A 242 8.70 23.05 3.87
CA TYR A 242 8.64 21.59 3.92
C TYR A 242 9.82 21.00 3.16
N HIS A 243 10.36 19.93 3.72
CA HIS A 243 11.32 19.04 3.08
C HIS A 243 10.78 17.61 3.12
N HIS A 244 11.08 16.81 2.09
CA HIS A 244 10.69 15.40 2.06
C HIS A 244 11.75 14.55 2.76
N TYR A 245 11.32 13.70 3.70
CA TYR A 245 12.15 12.73 4.39
C TYR A 245 11.62 11.34 4.12
N ALA A 246 12.48 10.44 3.66
CA ALA A 246 12.11 9.04 3.52
C ALA A 246 13.24 8.10 3.94
N MET A 247 12.86 6.91 4.36
CA MET A 247 13.76 5.80 4.66
C MET A 247 13.15 4.50 4.13
N THR A 248 13.94 3.71 3.43
CA THR A 248 13.59 2.36 2.98
C THR A 248 14.43 1.31 3.71
N ILE A 249 13.87 0.11 3.86
CA ILE A 249 14.49 -1.08 4.44
C ILE A 249 14.13 -2.27 3.54
N GLU A 250 15.15 -3.03 3.11
CA GLU A 250 15.00 -4.25 2.30
C GLU A 250 16.22 -5.15 2.54
N ASP A 251 16.01 -6.44 2.86
CA ASP A 251 17.07 -7.43 3.15
C ASP A 251 18.14 -7.02 4.19
N GLY A 252 17.85 -6.01 5.01
CA GLY A 252 18.80 -5.42 5.94
C GLY A 252 19.74 -4.36 5.37
N GLU A 253 19.56 -3.95 4.12
CA GLU A 253 20.04 -2.66 3.61
C GLU A 253 19.05 -1.55 4.02
N VAL A 254 19.59 -0.40 4.43
CA VAL A 254 18.81 0.78 4.80
C VAL A 254 19.27 1.95 3.95
N VAL A 255 18.33 2.60 3.26
CA VAL A 255 18.59 3.79 2.46
C VAL A 255 17.78 4.96 3.00
N VAL A 256 18.41 6.13 3.12
CA VAL A 256 17.79 7.35 3.63
C VAL A 256 17.86 8.43 2.57
N TYR A 257 16.75 9.12 2.37
CA TYR A 257 16.54 10.13 1.34
C TYR A 257 16.12 11.48 1.94
N PHE A 258 16.48 12.54 1.24
CA PHE A 258 16.13 13.92 1.58
C PHE A 258 15.81 14.69 0.29
N ASP A 259 14.65 15.34 0.25
CA ASP A 259 14.11 16.04 -0.95
C ASP A 259 14.18 15.17 -2.22
N GLY A 260 13.95 13.86 -2.08
CA GLY A 260 13.92 12.86 -3.15
C GLY A 260 15.26 12.22 -3.51
N GLU A 261 16.38 12.80 -3.08
CA GLU A 261 17.74 12.32 -3.38
C GLU A 261 18.29 11.42 -2.25
N GLU A 262 19.06 10.38 -2.59
CA GLU A 262 19.74 9.53 -1.61
C GLU A 262 20.84 10.31 -0.86
N VAL A 263 20.82 10.29 0.47
CA VAL A 263 21.83 10.95 1.31
C VAL A 263 22.72 10.00 2.10
N ILE A 264 22.25 8.79 2.42
CA ILE A 264 23.09 7.71 2.99
C ILE A 264 22.45 6.33 2.81
N SER A 265 23.28 5.32 2.54
CA SER A 265 22.96 3.90 2.54
C SER A 265 24.00 3.11 3.37
N ASP A 266 23.56 2.13 4.17
CA ASP A 266 24.44 1.15 4.83
C ASP A 266 23.66 -0.12 5.25
N PHE A 267 24.37 -1.23 5.51
CA PHE A 267 23.79 -2.53 5.83
C PHE A 267 23.74 -2.78 7.35
N VAL A 268 22.53 -2.96 7.90
CA VAL A 268 22.28 -3.09 9.35
C VAL A 268 22.25 -4.54 9.85
N GLY A 269 22.11 -5.52 8.95
CA GLY A 269 21.99 -6.95 9.27
C GLY A 269 20.58 -7.49 9.06
N VAL A 270 20.36 -8.76 9.42
CA VAL A 270 19.06 -9.45 9.35
C VAL A 270 18.78 -10.19 10.68
N GLY A 271 17.54 -10.61 10.90
CA GLY A 271 17.03 -11.21 12.13
C GLY A 271 16.61 -10.18 13.19
N TYR A 272 15.90 -9.12 12.77
CA TYR A 272 15.33 -8.12 13.67
C TYR A 272 13.87 -7.80 13.35
N SER A 273 13.13 -7.36 14.37
CA SER A 273 11.69 -7.12 14.32
C SER A 273 11.29 -5.86 15.11
N ASN A 274 10.03 -5.45 14.99
CA ASN A 274 9.41 -4.36 15.75
C ASN A 274 8.09 -4.80 16.42
N ASP A 275 8.13 -5.88 17.20
CA ASP A 275 6.95 -6.47 17.88
C ASP A 275 6.60 -5.80 19.24
N VAL A 276 7.27 -4.70 19.59
CA VAL A 276 7.24 -4.11 20.94
C VAL A 276 6.41 -2.84 21.04
N MET A 277 6.42 -2.01 20.00
CA MET A 277 5.83 -0.66 19.98
C MET A 277 5.45 -0.23 18.57
N ASN A 278 4.27 0.35 18.44
CA ASN A 278 3.79 1.05 17.24
C ASN A 278 4.75 2.17 16.81
N ILE A 279 4.74 2.50 15.51
CA ILE A 279 5.32 3.73 14.96
C ILE A 279 4.65 4.95 15.61
N HIS A 280 5.50 5.89 16.00
CA HIS A 280 5.16 7.21 16.53
C HIS A 280 5.85 8.28 15.68
N ILE A 281 5.08 9.25 15.17
CA ILE A 281 5.58 10.39 14.39
C ILE A 281 5.78 11.60 15.31
N GLY A 282 6.85 12.37 15.12
CA GLY A 282 7.14 13.64 15.78
C GLY A 282 7.83 13.57 17.15
N GLU A 283 7.62 12.51 17.94
CA GLU A 283 8.31 12.21 19.21
C GLU A 283 7.96 10.79 19.71
N ASP A 284 8.78 10.22 20.59
CA ASP A 284 8.43 9.03 21.38
C ASP A 284 7.19 9.28 22.27
N PRO A 285 6.45 8.26 22.72
CA PRO A 285 5.38 8.43 23.72
C PRO A 285 5.90 8.68 25.15
N HIS A 286 7.20 8.49 25.43
CA HIS A 286 7.85 8.59 26.75
C HIS A 286 7.22 7.79 27.91
N ASP A 287 6.31 6.84 27.64
CA ASP A 287 5.62 5.99 28.62
C ASP A 287 6.57 5.21 29.55
N GLY A 288 7.81 4.95 29.10
CA GLY A 288 8.85 4.34 29.94
C GLY A 288 9.44 5.27 31.02
N GLY A 289 9.08 6.56 31.03
CA GLY A 289 9.56 7.57 31.97
C GLY A 289 10.81 8.33 31.51
N GLY A 290 10.84 8.70 30.22
CA GLY A 290 11.89 9.54 29.65
C GLY A 290 11.85 11.00 30.09
N SER A 291 12.79 11.81 29.60
CA SER A 291 12.80 13.27 29.78
C SER A 291 13.72 14.01 28.79
N ALA A 292 14.05 13.41 27.65
CA ALA A 292 14.64 14.14 26.55
C ALA A 292 13.52 14.89 25.83
N ASN A 293 13.75 16.13 25.40
CA ASN A 293 12.86 16.80 24.45
C ASN A 293 13.56 16.74 23.11
N GLU A 294 13.00 15.93 22.21
CA GLU A 294 13.44 15.73 20.85
C GLU A 294 12.22 15.96 19.92
N GLN A 295 11.16 16.59 20.45
CA GLN A 295 9.84 16.72 19.82
C GLN A 295 9.88 17.76 18.71
N LEU A 296 9.46 17.39 17.51
CA LEU A 296 9.31 18.38 16.43
C LEU A 296 8.20 19.39 16.77
N ILE A 297 8.52 20.68 16.63
CA ILE A 297 7.55 21.78 16.63
C ILE A 297 7.41 22.28 15.19
N GLY A 298 6.23 22.10 14.60
CA GLY A 298 6.07 22.24 13.16
C GLY A 298 4.88 21.46 12.64
N ASN A 299 4.96 20.97 11.41
CA ASN A 299 3.93 20.11 10.84
C ASN A 299 4.52 18.98 9.99
N PHE A 300 3.79 17.86 9.99
CA PHE A 300 3.97 16.73 9.09
C PHE A 300 2.79 16.70 8.10
N ASP A 301 3.08 16.29 6.87
CA ASP A 301 2.10 16.05 5.81
C ASP A 301 2.49 14.79 5.01
N GLU A 302 1.57 14.24 4.22
CA GLU A 302 1.81 13.08 3.34
C GLU A 302 2.52 11.90 4.04
N VAL A 303 2.08 11.51 5.24
CA VAL A 303 2.77 10.44 5.98
C VAL A 303 2.39 9.08 5.40
N LEU A 304 3.37 8.44 4.75
CA LEU A 304 3.27 7.12 4.13
C LEU A 304 4.08 6.10 4.95
N VAL A 305 3.46 4.95 5.25
CA VAL A 305 4.11 3.77 5.83
C VAL A 305 3.64 2.57 5.02
N ILE A 306 4.53 1.85 4.35
CA ILE A 306 4.18 0.65 3.56
C ILE A 306 5.19 -0.48 3.76
N GLU A 307 4.75 -1.74 3.73
CA GLU A 307 5.55 -2.92 4.11
C GLU A 307 6.44 -3.44 2.95
N ARG A 308 7.08 -2.50 2.24
CA ARG A 308 8.02 -2.73 1.13
C ARG A 308 8.96 -1.54 0.95
N ALA A 309 10.16 -1.75 0.39
CA ALA A 309 10.99 -0.64 -0.06
C ALA A 309 10.47 -0.04 -1.37
N LEU A 310 10.45 1.29 -1.47
CA LEU A 310 10.23 2.01 -2.72
C LEU A 310 11.56 2.28 -3.44
N SER A 311 11.52 2.38 -4.76
CA SER A 311 12.73 2.75 -5.51
C SER A 311 13.07 4.23 -5.33
N ALA A 312 14.33 4.59 -5.51
CA ALA A 312 14.78 5.99 -5.45
C ALA A 312 14.03 6.92 -6.43
N ASN A 313 13.52 6.39 -7.55
CA ASN A 313 12.66 7.14 -8.47
C ASN A 313 11.33 7.51 -7.81
N ASP A 314 10.74 6.59 -7.05
CA ASP A 314 9.40 6.74 -6.49
C ASP A 314 9.45 7.61 -5.23
N ILE A 315 10.53 7.50 -4.45
CA ILE A 315 10.87 8.46 -3.39
C ILE A 315 11.06 9.88 -3.95
N SER A 316 11.61 10.04 -5.15
CA SER A 316 11.68 11.34 -5.84
C SER A 316 10.31 11.82 -6.33
N LEU A 317 9.42 10.92 -6.76
CA LEU A 317 8.05 11.28 -7.15
C LEU A 317 7.20 11.72 -5.95
N LEU A 318 7.33 11.06 -4.80
CA LEU A 318 6.75 11.52 -3.53
C LEU A 318 7.31 12.90 -3.16
N ALA A 319 8.63 13.09 -3.23
CA ALA A 319 9.25 14.37 -2.90
C ALA A 319 8.70 15.55 -3.73
N ASP A 320 8.54 15.35 -5.05
CA ASP A 320 7.95 16.32 -6.00
C ASP A 320 6.43 16.53 -5.79
N GLY A 321 5.76 15.73 -4.96
CA GLY A 321 4.33 15.88 -4.66
C GLY A 321 3.38 15.18 -5.64
N ASN A 322 3.82 14.06 -6.22
CA ASN A 322 2.93 13.21 -7.02
C ASN A 322 2.06 12.36 -6.09
N LEU A 323 0.80 12.10 -6.48
CA LEU A 323 -0.16 11.33 -5.69
C LEU A 323 0.45 10.00 -5.23
N VAL A 324 0.27 9.63 -3.96
CA VAL A 324 0.72 8.33 -3.41
C VAL A 324 0.23 7.14 -4.24
N SER A 325 -0.96 7.21 -4.83
CA SER A 325 -1.46 6.19 -5.76
C SER A 325 -0.51 5.94 -6.94
N SER A 326 0.13 6.98 -7.50
CA SER A 326 1.09 6.88 -8.61
C SER A 326 2.44 6.22 -8.24
N VAL A 327 2.66 5.98 -6.95
CA VAL A 327 3.85 5.36 -6.35
C VAL A 327 3.54 4.00 -5.72
N VAL A 328 2.29 3.81 -5.27
CA VAL A 328 1.72 2.49 -4.96
C VAL A 328 1.52 1.69 -6.27
N THR A 329 1.21 2.37 -7.37
CA THR A 329 1.21 1.90 -8.77
C THR A 329 2.64 1.67 -9.29
N PRO A 330 2.88 0.63 -10.11
CA PRO A 330 4.10 0.45 -10.90
C PRO A 330 4.57 1.67 -11.71
N ASN A 331 5.85 2.02 -11.57
CA ASN A 331 6.48 3.12 -12.30
C ASN A 331 6.94 2.71 -13.72
N GLY A 332 7.28 3.69 -14.56
CA GLY A 332 7.70 3.47 -15.96
C GLY A 332 9.02 2.71 -16.21
N ASN A 333 9.72 2.25 -15.17
CA ASN A 333 10.83 1.28 -15.26
C ASN A 333 10.42 -0.12 -14.77
N GLU A 334 9.38 -0.24 -13.95
CA GLU A 334 8.81 -1.52 -13.51
C GLU A 334 8.18 -2.25 -14.71
N ARG A 335 8.38 -3.57 -14.81
CA ARG A 335 7.84 -4.38 -15.93
C ARG A 335 6.45 -4.93 -15.60
N ALA A 336 5.56 -4.04 -15.24
CA ALA A 336 4.17 -4.34 -15.02
C ALA A 336 3.36 -4.35 -16.34
N VAL A 337 2.23 -5.05 -16.34
CA VAL A 337 1.22 -5.06 -17.43
C VAL A 337 -0.17 -5.13 -16.80
N TYR A 338 -1.08 -4.23 -17.15
CA TYR A 338 -2.50 -4.32 -16.77
C TYR A 338 -3.42 -4.14 -17.97
N TYR A 339 -4.31 -5.10 -18.22
CA TYR A 339 -5.39 -5.02 -19.20
C TYR A 339 -6.76 -5.24 -18.53
N ASP A 340 -7.58 -4.19 -18.53
CA ASP A 340 -9.02 -4.15 -18.18
C ASP A 340 -9.93 -4.27 -19.43
N PHE A 341 -9.33 -4.18 -20.63
CA PHE A 341 -10.03 -4.15 -21.93
C PHE A 341 -11.04 -2.98 -22.11
N GLU A 342 -11.05 -1.97 -21.25
CA GLU A 342 -12.03 -0.89 -21.26
C GLU A 342 -11.83 0.08 -22.44
N GLY A 343 -12.87 0.24 -23.26
CA GLY A 343 -12.83 1.06 -24.47
C GLY A 343 -11.85 0.56 -25.56
N ASP A 344 -11.18 -0.58 -25.35
CA ASP A 344 -10.29 -1.17 -26.35
C ASP A 344 -11.06 -1.66 -27.57
N THR A 345 -10.44 -1.59 -28.76
CA THR A 345 -11.10 -2.05 -29.99
C THR A 345 -10.19 -2.83 -30.92
N GLY A 346 -10.72 -3.95 -31.43
CA GLY A 346 -10.13 -4.69 -32.55
C GLY A 346 -9.15 -5.79 -32.14
N LYS A 347 -7.85 -5.46 -32.04
CA LYS A 347 -6.76 -6.46 -31.97
C LYS A 347 -5.54 -6.07 -31.12
N THR A 348 -5.62 -4.94 -30.45
CA THR A 348 -4.59 -4.44 -29.55
C THR A 348 -5.31 -4.07 -28.28
N PHE A 349 -4.78 -4.51 -27.14
CA PHE A 349 -5.28 -4.18 -25.82
C PHE A 349 -4.30 -3.22 -25.16
N SER A 350 -4.83 -2.18 -24.54
CA SER A 350 -4.05 -1.07 -24.01
C SER A 350 -3.49 -1.45 -22.66
N ASP A 351 -2.17 -1.32 -22.49
CA ASP A 351 -1.56 -1.42 -21.16
C ASP A 351 -1.89 -0.15 -20.37
N ARG A 352 -2.34 -0.32 -19.12
CA ARG A 352 -2.72 0.79 -18.26
C ARG A 352 -1.56 1.40 -17.48
N PHE A 353 -0.44 0.68 -17.30
CA PHE A 353 0.74 1.25 -16.64
C PHE A 353 1.58 2.14 -17.57
N THR A 354 1.67 1.82 -18.87
CA THR A 354 2.59 2.51 -19.80
C THR A 354 1.92 3.26 -20.95
N ALA A 355 1.86 4.58 -20.83
CA ALA A 355 1.32 5.48 -21.86
C ALA A 355 2.19 5.60 -23.15
N ASP A 356 3.30 4.85 -23.25
CA ASP A 356 4.15 4.80 -24.45
C ASP A 356 3.72 3.73 -25.47
N GLY A 357 2.90 2.76 -25.02
CA GLY A 357 2.31 1.71 -25.83
C GLY A 357 3.24 0.54 -26.19
N ALA A 358 4.39 0.38 -25.51
CA ALA A 358 5.32 -0.70 -25.80
C ALA A 358 4.87 -2.09 -25.26
N GLN A 359 4.04 -2.12 -24.21
CA GLN A 359 3.50 -3.34 -23.56
C GLN A 359 2.09 -3.76 -24.03
N HIS A 360 1.54 -3.13 -25.08
CA HIS A 360 0.17 -3.40 -25.53
C HIS A 360 -0.04 -4.86 -26.00
N GLY A 361 -1.07 -5.52 -25.45
CA GLY A 361 -1.37 -6.92 -25.71
C GLY A 361 -1.91 -7.15 -27.13
N ILE A 362 -1.29 -8.04 -27.90
CA ILE A 362 -1.66 -8.28 -29.30
C ILE A 362 -2.59 -9.50 -29.42
N SER A 363 -3.77 -9.33 -30.03
CA SER A 363 -4.78 -10.39 -30.21
C SER A 363 -4.49 -11.28 -31.44
N HIS A 364 -4.23 -12.56 -31.18
CA HIS A 364 -4.04 -13.57 -32.23
C HIS A 364 -5.27 -14.46 -32.42
N ARG A 365 -5.55 -14.79 -33.68
CA ARG A 365 -6.73 -15.55 -34.13
C ARG A 365 -8.06 -14.93 -33.66
N LYS A 366 -8.78 -15.55 -32.72
CA LYS A 366 -10.13 -15.18 -32.27
C LYS A 366 -10.13 -14.77 -30.79
N VAL A 367 -9.32 -13.77 -30.46
CA VAL A 367 -9.54 -12.93 -29.27
C VAL A 367 -10.17 -11.62 -29.72
N ARG A 368 -11.19 -11.14 -29.00
CA ARG A 368 -11.83 -9.84 -29.15
C ARG A 368 -12.12 -9.24 -27.78
N VAL A 369 -12.42 -7.93 -27.72
CA VAL A 369 -13.18 -7.37 -26.60
C VAL A 369 -14.64 -7.85 -26.69
N ASP A 370 -15.27 -8.13 -25.55
CA ASP A 370 -16.71 -8.34 -25.38
C ASP A 370 -17.25 -7.23 -24.45
N GLU A 371 -17.99 -6.30 -25.05
CA GLU A 371 -18.60 -5.09 -24.44
C GLU A 371 -19.83 -5.44 -23.57
N THR A 372 -19.82 -6.59 -22.91
CA THR A 372 -20.93 -7.12 -22.12
C THR A 372 -20.60 -7.00 -20.64
N ALA A 373 -21.04 -5.93 -19.98
CA ALA A 373 -20.80 -5.64 -18.56
C ALA A 373 -21.21 -6.71 -17.53
N THR A 374 -21.86 -7.81 -17.93
CA THR A 374 -22.11 -8.99 -17.07
C THR A 374 -21.13 -10.14 -17.33
N HIS A 375 -20.07 -9.89 -18.08
CA HIS A 375 -18.92 -10.78 -18.33
C HIS A 375 -17.60 -10.15 -17.84
N ALA A 376 -17.64 -8.88 -17.43
CA ALA A 376 -16.54 -8.14 -16.82
C ALA A 376 -16.59 -8.28 -15.29
N LYS A 377 -15.42 -8.26 -14.64
CA LYS A 377 -15.25 -8.20 -13.18
C LYS A 377 -15.76 -6.87 -12.64
N LEU A 378 -15.38 -5.79 -13.31
CA LEU A 378 -15.83 -4.42 -13.13
C LEU A 378 -15.96 -3.76 -14.51
N GLY A 379 -16.64 -2.61 -14.59
CA GLY A 379 -16.77 -1.88 -15.85
C GLY A 379 -17.71 -2.53 -16.88
N SER A 380 -17.23 -2.72 -18.10
CA SER A 380 -17.99 -3.01 -19.32
C SER A 380 -17.27 -3.91 -20.34
N GLY A 381 -15.93 -3.91 -20.34
CA GLY A 381 -15.06 -4.64 -21.27
C GLY A 381 -14.58 -5.97 -20.70
N SER A 382 -14.11 -6.85 -21.60
CA SER A 382 -13.44 -8.11 -21.24
C SER A 382 -12.83 -8.76 -22.48
N ALA A 383 -11.83 -9.62 -22.34
CA ALA A 383 -11.25 -10.40 -23.44
C ALA A 383 -11.98 -11.73 -23.65
N GLN A 384 -12.74 -11.84 -24.74
CA GLN A 384 -13.39 -13.10 -25.12
C GLN A 384 -12.53 -13.90 -26.11
N ILE A 385 -12.07 -15.07 -25.65
CA ILE A 385 -11.16 -15.99 -26.36
C ILE A 385 -11.96 -17.19 -26.88
N GLU A 386 -12.02 -17.35 -28.21
CA GLU A 386 -12.73 -18.47 -28.87
C GLU A 386 -11.78 -19.43 -29.60
N HIS A 387 -12.15 -20.71 -29.63
CA HIS A 387 -11.44 -21.71 -30.44
C HIS A 387 -11.42 -21.31 -31.94
N PRO A 388 -10.24 -21.30 -32.60
CA PRO A 388 -10.13 -21.04 -34.04
C PRO A 388 -10.86 -22.13 -34.86
N VAL A 389 -11.64 -21.71 -35.85
CA VAL A 389 -12.57 -22.60 -36.60
C VAL A 389 -11.86 -23.31 -37.77
N SER A 390 -10.60 -23.70 -37.58
CA SER A 390 -9.76 -24.36 -38.58
C SER A 390 -9.64 -25.85 -38.34
N GLU A 391 -9.63 -26.66 -39.40
CA GLU A 391 -9.35 -28.12 -39.36
C GLU A 391 -7.86 -28.44 -39.06
N ASP A 392 -7.10 -27.50 -38.49
CA ASP A 392 -5.66 -27.58 -38.24
C ASP A 392 -5.40 -27.43 -36.74
N SER A 393 -5.05 -28.54 -36.08
CA SER A 393 -4.89 -28.67 -34.63
C SER A 393 -3.51 -28.20 -34.13
N SER A 394 -3.02 -27.10 -34.69
CA SER A 394 -1.71 -26.50 -34.36
C SER A 394 -1.76 -24.97 -34.35
N VAL A 395 -2.97 -24.42 -34.20
CA VAL A 395 -3.26 -23.00 -34.28
C VAL A 395 -4.32 -22.67 -33.23
N PHE A 396 -4.02 -21.74 -32.33
CA PHE A 396 -4.79 -21.42 -31.13
C PHE A 396 -5.03 -19.91 -30.98
N SER A 397 -5.95 -19.50 -30.11
CA SER A 397 -6.26 -18.08 -29.84
C SER A 397 -5.55 -17.62 -28.57
N GLN A 398 -4.78 -16.53 -28.64
CA GLN A 398 -3.87 -16.11 -27.58
C GLN A 398 -3.76 -14.58 -27.56
N ILE A 399 -3.38 -14.01 -26.42
CA ILE A 399 -2.86 -12.65 -26.31
C ILE A 399 -1.34 -12.74 -26.21
N ASP A 400 -0.63 -11.88 -26.94
CA ASP A 400 0.83 -11.81 -26.96
C ASP A 400 1.28 -10.52 -26.26
N LEU A 401 1.96 -10.65 -25.11
CA LEU A 401 2.46 -9.53 -24.30
C LEU A 401 3.84 -9.06 -24.80
N GLY A 402 4.46 -9.80 -25.73
CA GLY A 402 5.82 -9.54 -26.18
C GLY A 402 6.89 -9.97 -25.17
N GLU A 403 8.10 -9.45 -25.32
CA GLU A 403 9.29 -9.81 -24.54
C GLU A 403 9.26 -9.16 -23.15
N VAL A 404 8.48 -9.75 -22.23
CA VAL A 404 8.40 -9.35 -20.80
C VAL A 404 9.73 -9.55 -20.08
N GLY A 405 10.58 -10.49 -20.52
CA GLY A 405 11.99 -10.57 -20.08
C GLY A 405 12.14 -10.85 -18.60
N ASN A 406 12.93 -10.02 -17.90
CA ASN A 406 13.17 -10.18 -16.47
C ASN A 406 11.93 -9.77 -15.64
N LEU A 407 11.44 -10.71 -14.83
CA LEU A 407 10.35 -10.51 -13.88
C LEU A 407 10.83 -10.08 -12.48
N GLY A 408 12.13 -10.16 -12.18
CA GLY A 408 12.72 -9.87 -10.88
C GLY A 408 12.96 -11.11 -10.01
N GLU A 409 13.37 -10.88 -8.76
CA GLU A 409 13.46 -11.92 -7.71
C GLU A 409 12.12 -12.12 -6.99
N GLN A 410 11.11 -11.30 -7.32
CA GLN A 410 9.70 -11.42 -6.92
C GLN A 410 8.80 -11.10 -8.12
N PHE A 411 7.63 -11.73 -8.24
CA PHE A 411 6.60 -11.33 -9.22
C PHE A 411 5.20 -11.81 -8.85
N THR A 412 4.19 -11.21 -9.48
CA THR A 412 2.79 -11.66 -9.40
C THR A 412 2.19 -11.79 -10.80
N LEU A 413 1.50 -12.91 -11.05
CA LEU A 413 0.69 -13.15 -12.23
C LEU A 413 -0.77 -13.36 -11.78
N SER A 414 -1.69 -12.54 -12.26
CA SER A 414 -3.12 -12.64 -11.91
C SER A 414 -4.02 -12.39 -13.11
N ALA A 415 -5.19 -13.04 -13.13
CA ALA A 415 -6.27 -12.71 -14.06
C ALA A 415 -7.62 -13.18 -13.51
N VAL A 416 -8.69 -12.47 -13.83
CA VAL A 416 -10.05 -12.97 -13.68
C VAL A 416 -10.39 -13.85 -14.87
N VAL A 417 -10.87 -15.06 -14.60
CA VAL A 417 -11.19 -16.07 -15.60
C VAL A 417 -12.62 -16.55 -15.47
N ASN A 418 -13.40 -16.43 -16.54
CA ASN A 418 -14.69 -17.11 -16.71
C ASN A 418 -14.57 -18.09 -17.88
N VAL A 419 -14.16 -19.31 -17.53
CA VAL A 419 -13.93 -20.36 -18.54
C VAL A 419 -15.22 -21.13 -18.78
N SER A 420 -15.61 -21.21 -20.05
CA SER A 420 -16.90 -21.80 -20.42
C SER A 420 -16.97 -23.30 -20.13
N GLY A 421 -18.14 -23.79 -19.67
CA GLY A 421 -18.43 -25.18 -19.28
C GLY A 421 -18.40 -26.23 -20.41
N GLY A 422 -17.74 -25.89 -21.52
CA GLY A 422 -17.39 -26.78 -22.63
C GLY A 422 -16.25 -26.23 -23.49
N GLY A 423 -15.48 -25.26 -23.01
CA GLY A 423 -14.37 -24.62 -23.71
C GLY A 423 -13.03 -25.33 -23.54
N PHE A 424 -12.80 -25.96 -22.39
CA PHE A 424 -11.59 -26.70 -22.04
C PHE A 424 -11.19 -27.75 -23.09
N PRO A 425 -9.89 -28.02 -23.26
CA PRO A 425 -9.44 -29.23 -23.93
C PRO A 425 -9.97 -30.46 -23.18
N PHE A 426 -10.66 -31.36 -23.89
CA PHE A 426 -11.29 -32.57 -23.30
C PHE A 426 -10.33 -33.56 -22.60
N ASP A 427 -9.01 -33.34 -22.69
CA ASP A 427 -7.96 -34.29 -22.33
C ASP A 427 -6.83 -33.66 -21.45
N GLY A 428 -6.91 -32.39 -21.01
CA GLY A 428 -5.74 -31.69 -20.44
C GLY A 428 -6.01 -30.42 -19.63
N LEU A 429 -4.90 -29.79 -19.20
CA LEU A 429 -4.84 -28.49 -18.50
C LEU A 429 -5.08 -27.33 -19.48
N THR A 430 -5.45 -26.17 -18.94
CA THR A 430 -5.58 -24.90 -19.68
C THR A 430 -4.47 -23.93 -19.28
N ARG A 431 -3.78 -23.33 -20.25
CA ARG A 431 -2.81 -22.24 -20.01
C ARG A 431 -3.51 -20.97 -19.57
N LEU A 432 -3.04 -20.36 -18.49
CA LEU A 432 -3.36 -18.98 -18.13
C LEU A 432 -2.25 -18.07 -18.69
N PHE A 433 -1.04 -18.20 -18.15
CA PHE A 433 0.18 -17.53 -18.65
C PHE A 433 1.21 -18.56 -19.12
N SER A 434 1.94 -18.27 -20.19
CA SER A 434 3.01 -19.15 -20.68
C SER A 434 4.04 -18.40 -21.51
N SER A 435 5.33 -18.69 -21.28
CA SER A 435 6.42 -18.42 -22.23
C SER A 435 6.98 -19.71 -22.84
N PHE A 436 6.32 -20.86 -22.61
CA PHE A 436 6.81 -22.16 -23.05
C PHE A 436 6.78 -22.34 -24.58
N LYS A 437 7.85 -22.95 -25.11
CA LYS A 437 8.04 -23.29 -26.53
C LYS A 437 7.13 -24.42 -27.08
N GLY A 438 6.16 -24.91 -26.30
CA GLY A 438 5.18 -25.91 -26.75
C GLY A 438 5.65 -27.36 -26.87
N SER A 439 6.89 -27.69 -26.49
CA SER A 439 7.36 -29.09 -26.50
C SER A 439 8.67 -29.32 -25.73
N GLY A 440 8.78 -30.51 -25.11
CA GLY A 440 9.96 -30.95 -24.36
C GLY A 440 9.89 -30.60 -22.87
N PRO A 441 11.01 -30.62 -22.14
CA PRO A 441 11.08 -30.02 -20.80
C PRO A 441 11.07 -28.49 -20.91
N ILE A 442 10.61 -27.84 -19.85
CA ILE A 442 10.69 -26.38 -19.70
C ILE A 442 12.17 -25.92 -19.69
N GLY A 443 12.41 -24.73 -20.25
CA GLY A 443 13.73 -24.13 -20.40
C GLY A 443 14.19 -23.33 -19.17
N PRO A 444 15.34 -22.63 -19.27
CA PRO A 444 15.82 -21.68 -18.27
C PRO A 444 15.20 -20.27 -18.41
N GLU A 445 14.44 -20.01 -19.47
CA GLU A 445 13.83 -18.73 -19.85
C GLU A 445 12.30 -18.92 -20.08
N GLU A 446 11.71 -19.96 -19.48
CA GLU A 446 10.36 -20.43 -19.77
C GLU A 446 9.59 -20.68 -18.47
N LEU A 447 8.37 -20.13 -18.34
CA LEU A 447 7.42 -20.41 -17.26
C LEU A 447 6.07 -20.89 -17.84
N ILE A 448 5.28 -21.56 -17.01
CA ILE A 448 3.86 -21.87 -17.27
C ILE A 448 3.04 -21.66 -15.99
N PHE A 449 1.97 -20.88 -16.05
CA PHE A 449 0.87 -20.91 -15.08
C PHE A 449 -0.32 -21.59 -15.77
N ASP A 450 -0.69 -22.80 -15.33
CA ASP A 450 -1.81 -23.57 -15.88
C ASP A 450 -2.72 -24.19 -14.81
N PHE A 451 -3.95 -24.55 -15.22
CA PHE A 451 -5.02 -24.95 -14.31
C PHE A 451 -6.02 -25.94 -14.95
N ASP A 452 -6.79 -26.65 -14.13
CA ASP A 452 -7.94 -27.49 -14.48
C ASP A 452 -8.94 -27.40 -13.32
N PRO A 453 -10.11 -26.75 -13.47
CA PRO A 453 -11.05 -26.52 -12.37
C PRO A 453 -11.63 -27.80 -11.75
N PHE A 454 -11.42 -28.96 -12.38
CA PHE A 454 -11.87 -30.26 -11.89
C PHE A 454 -10.74 -31.09 -11.27
N ALA A 455 -9.51 -30.57 -11.22
CA ALA A 455 -8.29 -31.24 -10.78
C ALA A 455 -8.14 -32.66 -11.39
N SER A 456 -8.56 -32.84 -12.65
CA SER A 456 -8.70 -34.14 -13.30
C SER A 456 -7.36 -34.71 -13.78
N ILE A 457 -6.40 -33.83 -14.10
CA ILE A 457 -5.05 -34.18 -14.51
C ILE A 457 -4.12 -34.18 -13.29
N GLU A 458 -3.73 -35.38 -12.83
CA GLU A 458 -2.77 -35.61 -11.73
C GLU A 458 -3.09 -34.92 -10.37
N ASN A 459 -4.35 -34.48 -10.18
CA ASN A 459 -4.81 -33.61 -9.08
C ASN A 459 -4.21 -32.19 -9.11
N ILE A 460 -3.95 -31.66 -10.31
CA ILE A 460 -3.56 -30.26 -10.54
C ILE A 460 -4.85 -29.45 -10.76
N GLY A 461 -5.25 -28.70 -9.75
CA GLY A 461 -6.26 -27.65 -9.84
C GLY A 461 -5.68 -26.36 -10.41
N MET A 462 -4.55 -25.92 -9.85
CA MET A 462 -3.73 -24.79 -10.29
C MET A 462 -2.25 -25.16 -10.16
N ARG A 463 -1.37 -24.62 -11.02
CA ARG A 463 0.08 -24.87 -10.96
C ARG A 463 0.88 -23.74 -11.58
N LEU A 464 1.94 -23.32 -10.88
CA LEU A 464 3.05 -22.57 -11.45
C LEU A 464 4.23 -23.53 -11.71
N LEU A 465 4.75 -23.51 -12.92
CA LEU A 465 5.99 -24.15 -13.38
C LEU A 465 7.02 -23.06 -13.64
N LEU A 466 8.11 -23.09 -12.88
CA LEU A 466 9.21 -22.14 -12.97
C LEU A 466 10.33 -22.64 -13.90
N PRO A 467 11.22 -21.75 -14.37
CA PRO A 467 12.40 -22.10 -15.12
C PRO A 467 13.18 -23.28 -14.51
N GLY A 468 13.69 -24.16 -15.38
CA GLY A 468 14.39 -25.38 -14.98
C GLY A 468 13.50 -26.56 -14.60
N GLY A 469 12.20 -26.35 -14.33
CA GLY A 469 11.21 -27.43 -14.14
C GLY A 469 10.85 -27.73 -12.68
N GLU A 470 11.02 -26.75 -11.79
CA GLU A 470 10.43 -26.77 -10.45
C GLU A 470 8.97 -26.28 -10.53
N SER A 471 8.09 -26.74 -9.64
CA SER A 471 6.67 -26.44 -9.72
C SER A 471 5.95 -26.54 -8.38
N VAL A 472 5.09 -25.57 -8.11
CA VAL A 472 4.15 -25.57 -6.98
C VAL A 472 2.73 -25.67 -7.54
N MET A 473 1.86 -26.43 -6.86
CA MET A 473 0.52 -26.77 -7.34
C MET A 473 -0.47 -26.94 -6.20
N SER A 474 -1.74 -26.67 -6.49
CA SER A 474 -2.89 -26.93 -5.62
C SER A 474 -3.79 -28.00 -6.24
N ASP A 475 -4.55 -28.75 -5.43
CA ASP A 475 -5.63 -29.66 -5.87
C ASP A 475 -7.04 -29.01 -5.80
N VAL A 476 -7.10 -27.68 -5.72
CA VAL A 476 -8.33 -26.87 -5.72
C VAL A 476 -9.25 -27.16 -6.91
N THR A 477 -10.56 -27.02 -6.70
CA THR A 477 -11.58 -27.14 -7.75
C THR A 477 -12.58 -26.00 -7.67
N PHE A 478 -12.92 -25.39 -8.81
CA PHE A 478 -13.78 -24.20 -8.90
C PHE A 478 -14.85 -24.35 -10.00
N SER A 479 -15.70 -23.34 -10.17
CA SER A 479 -16.82 -23.38 -11.13
C SER A 479 -16.35 -23.22 -12.58
N THR A 480 -17.28 -23.44 -13.51
CA THR A 480 -17.17 -23.00 -14.91
C THR A 480 -18.42 -22.20 -15.25
N ASP A 481 -18.32 -21.29 -16.21
CA ASP A 481 -19.36 -20.29 -16.52
C ASP A 481 -19.63 -19.28 -15.37
N GLU A 482 -18.70 -19.16 -14.41
CA GLU A 482 -18.66 -18.17 -13.31
C GLU A 482 -17.25 -17.54 -13.26
N ASP A 483 -17.13 -16.30 -12.77
CA ASP A 483 -15.87 -15.55 -12.74
C ASP A 483 -15.03 -15.91 -11.50
N HIS A 484 -13.73 -16.18 -11.70
CA HIS A 484 -12.78 -16.49 -10.61
C HIS A 484 -11.46 -15.72 -10.76
N LEU A 485 -10.89 -15.20 -9.68
CA LEU A 485 -9.53 -14.64 -9.69
C LEU A 485 -8.51 -15.76 -9.46
N LEU A 486 -7.61 -15.99 -10.43
CA LEU A 486 -6.50 -16.92 -10.30
C LEU A 486 -5.19 -16.14 -10.21
N THR A 487 -4.52 -16.21 -9.04
CA THR A 487 -3.26 -15.51 -8.78
C THR A 487 -2.14 -16.49 -8.43
N ALA A 488 -0.94 -16.23 -8.94
CA ALA A 488 0.30 -16.86 -8.53
C ALA A 488 1.33 -15.78 -8.15
N VAL A 489 1.88 -15.89 -6.94
CA VAL A 489 2.92 -15.02 -6.40
C VAL A 489 4.22 -15.82 -6.28
N TYR A 490 5.33 -15.22 -6.70
CA TYR A 490 6.70 -15.69 -6.47
C TYR A 490 7.45 -14.64 -5.65
N ASP A 491 8.18 -15.09 -4.64
CA ASP A 491 8.90 -14.23 -3.68
C ASP A 491 10.17 -14.93 -3.20
N ASP A 492 11.33 -14.60 -3.81
CA ASP A 492 12.63 -15.26 -3.67
C ASP A 492 12.57 -16.78 -3.38
N GLY A 493 12.02 -17.54 -4.33
CA GLY A 493 11.89 -18.99 -4.20
C GLY A 493 10.67 -19.47 -3.40
N SER A 494 9.97 -18.62 -2.65
CA SER A 494 8.62 -18.90 -2.16
C SER A 494 7.61 -18.83 -3.31
N VAL A 495 6.62 -19.71 -3.33
CA VAL A 495 5.52 -19.68 -4.31
C VAL A 495 4.18 -19.88 -3.61
N ASN A 496 3.26 -18.93 -3.79
CA ASN A 496 1.89 -19.00 -3.31
C ASN A 496 0.89 -18.93 -4.47
N LEU A 497 -0.18 -19.73 -4.38
CA LEU A 497 -1.27 -19.82 -5.35
C LEU A 497 -2.58 -19.49 -4.65
N TYR A 498 -3.36 -18.56 -5.21
CA TYR A 498 -4.60 -18.07 -4.62
C TYR A 498 -5.78 -18.19 -5.60
N LEU A 499 -6.95 -18.54 -5.07
CA LEU A 499 -8.23 -18.54 -5.77
C LEU A 499 -9.17 -17.59 -5.04
N ASP A 500 -9.73 -16.61 -5.76
CA ASP A 500 -10.72 -15.65 -5.22
C ASP A 500 -10.27 -14.93 -3.93
N GLY A 501 -8.95 -14.76 -3.77
CA GLY A 501 -8.32 -14.17 -2.58
C GLY A 501 -7.92 -15.15 -1.49
N GLU A 502 -8.40 -16.40 -1.50
CA GLU A 502 -8.00 -17.42 -0.51
C GLU A 502 -6.73 -18.17 -0.98
N LEU A 503 -5.77 -18.38 -0.07
CA LEU A 503 -4.58 -19.20 -0.32
C LEU A 503 -4.96 -20.67 -0.51
N VAL A 504 -4.60 -21.24 -1.67
CA VAL A 504 -4.95 -22.63 -2.05
C VAL A 504 -3.75 -23.53 -2.32
N GLY A 505 -2.53 -23.00 -2.43
CA GLY A 505 -1.30 -23.78 -2.53
C GLY A 505 -0.05 -22.98 -2.18
N GLU A 506 0.92 -23.63 -1.55
CA GLU A 506 2.20 -23.05 -1.07
C GLU A 506 3.36 -24.00 -1.43
N GLY A 507 4.58 -23.50 -1.58
CA GLY A 507 5.78 -24.36 -1.65
C GLY A 507 7.08 -23.66 -2.07
N ASP A 508 8.20 -24.36 -1.83
CA ASP A 508 9.55 -23.88 -2.13
C ASP A 508 9.99 -24.18 -3.58
N ALA A 509 10.77 -23.26 -4.16
CA ALA A 509 11.51 -23.35 -5.41
C ALA A 509 12.96 -22.84 -5.23
N SER A 510 13.72 -22.74 -6.32
CA SER A 510 15.05 -22.11 -6.31
C SER A 510 14.95 -20.59 -6.20
N PHE A 511 15.59 -20.03 -5.16
CA PHE A 511 15.87 -18.61 -4.94
C PHE A 511 16.51 -17.90 -6.16
N GLY A 512 16.18 -16.62 -6.34
CA GLY A 512 16.80 -15.66 -7.27
C GLY A 512 15.97 -15.24 -8.49
N GLU A 513 16.53 -14.29 -9.24
CA GLU A 513 16.02 -13.67 -10.47
C GLU A 513 15.40 -14.63 -11.51
N ILE A 514 14.15 -14.34 -11.92
CA ILE A 514 13.39 -15.07 -12.93
C ILE A 514 13.39 -14.30 -14.26
N ASP A 515 14.44 -14.51 -15.07
CA ASP A 515 14.59 -13.93 -16.41
C ASP A 515 14.01 -14.84 -17.52
N LEU A 516 13.01 -14.33 -18.25
CA LEU A 516 12.46 -14.95 -19.47
C LEU A 516 13.22 -14.53 -20.73
N GLY A 517 14.24 -13.67 -20.61
CA GLY A 517 15.15 -13.27 -21.68
C GLY A 517 14.45 -12.59 -22.84
N THR A 518 14.53 -13.19 -24.03
CA THR A 518 13.77 -12.75 -25.23
C THR A 518 12.60 -13.68 -25.55
N THR A 519 12.10 -14.43 -24.56
CA THR A 519 10.98 -15.36 -24.72
C THR A 519 9.67 -14.63 -24.40
N PRO A 520 8.73 -14.51 -25.35
CA PRO A 520 7.55 -13.69 -25.13
C PRO A 520 6.57 -14.36 -24.18
N LEU A 521 6.05 -13.60 -23.22
CA LEU A 521 4.96 -14.05 -22.36
C LEU A 521 3.63 -13.99 -23.14
N LYS A 522 2.77 -14.97 -22.92
CA LYS A 522 1.51 -15.14 -23.64
C LYS A 522 0.41 -15.55 -22.69
N ILE A 523 -0.81 -15.20 -23.07
CA ILE A 523 -2.02 -15.54 -22.35
C ILE A 523 -2.88 -16.46 -23.18
N GLY A 524 -3.36 -17.51 -22.54
CA GLY A 524 -4.29 -18.48 -23.09
C GLY A 524 -3.68 -19.58 -23.98
N GLU A 525 -2.43 -19.48 -24.42
CA GLU A 525 -1.67 -20.59 -25.04
C GLU A 525 -0.15 -20.34 -25.06
N ASP A 526 0.61 -21.41 -25.18
CA ASP A 526 2.06 -21.46 -25.42
C ASP A 526 2.54 -20.70 -26.69
N VAL A 527 3.86 -20.50 -26.81
CA VAL A 527 4.52 -19.87 -27.98
C VAL A 527 4.37 -20.70 -29.27
N GLY A 528 3.98 -21.96 -29.15
CA GLY A 528 3.59 -22.87 -30.23
C GLY A 528 3.13 -24.21 -29.64
N GLY A 529 2.77 -25.20 -30.47
CA GLY A 529 2.36 -26.50 -29.96
C GLY A 529 1.70 -27.41 -30.99
N ILE A 530 1.38 -28.64 -30.55
CA ILE A 530 0.45 -29.58 -31.23
C ILE A 530 -0.47 -30.31 -30.24
N VAL A 531 -0.26 -30.12 -28.94
CA VAL A 531 -1.26 -30.38 -27.91
C VAL A 531 -2.14 -29.11 -27.86
N ASN A 532 -3.34 -29.24 -27.30
CA ASN A 532 -4.28 -28.13 -27.15
C ASN A 532 -4.42 -27.92 -25.65
N GLU A 533 -3.90 -26.80 -25.15
CA GLU A 533 -4.08 -26.33 -23.78
C GLU A 533 -4.76 -24.95 -23.78
N ASN A 534 -5.48 -24.64 -24.88
CA ASN A 534 -5.95 -23.30 -25.18
C ASN A 534 -7.11 -22.88 -24.27
N TYR A 535 -6.99 -21.70 -23.67
CA TYR A 535 -8.05 -21.03 -22.91
C TYR A 535 -9.24 -20.66 -23.81
N ILE A 536 -10.46 -21.05 -23.42
CA ILE A 536 -11.70 -20.74 -24.16
C ILE A 536 -12.79 -20.25 -23.19
N GLY A 537 -12.97 -18.93 -23.13
CA GLY A 537 -13.87 -18.27 -22.19
C GLY A 537 -13.85 -16.74 -22.34
N ILE A 538 -14.32 -16.05 -21.31
CA ILE A 538 -14.05 -14.64 -21.07
C ILE A 538 -12.89 -14.55 -20.07
N MET A 539 -12.05 -13.52 -20.20
CA MET A 539 -10.98 -13.20 -19.26
C MET A 539 -10.99 -11.69 -19.05
N ASP A 540 -10.68 -11.26 -17.84
CA ASP A 540 -10.68 -9.86 -17.45
C ASP A 540 -9.59 -9.61 -16.39
N ASP A 541 -9.36 -8.35 -16.02
CA ASP A 541 -8.46 -7.94 -14.94
C ASP A 541 -7.06 -8.60 -15.01
N VAL A 542 -6.46 -8.60 -16.19
CA VAL A 542 -5.19 -9.28 -16.47
C VAL A 542 -4.03 -8.45 -15.93
N LEU A 543 -3.31 -8.98 -14.94
CA LEU A 543 -2.27 -8.27 -14.20
C LEU A 543 -0.95 -9.08 -14.16
N VAL A 544 0.14 -8.40 -14.51
CA VAL A 544 1.53 -8.83 -14.28
C VAL A 544 2.23 -7.73 -13.49
N LEU A 545 2.92 -8.10 -12.42
CA LEU A 545 3.75 -7.22 -11.59
C LEU A 545 5.11 -7.85 -11.37
N SER A 546 6.18 -7.06 -11.36
CA SER A 546 7.53 -7.49 -10.94
C SER A 546 7.76 -7.23 -9.44
N ARG A 547 6.75 -7.57 -8.63
CA ARG A 547 6.76 -7.59 -7.18
C ARG A 547 5.83 -8.68 -6.65
N ALA A 548 6.10 -9.17 -5.44
CA ALA A 548 5.16 -10.03 -4.73
C ALA A 548 3.92 -9.21 -4.27
N LEU A 549 2.79 -9.90 -4.10
CA LEU A 549 1.61 -9.39 -3.39
C LEU A 549 1.39 -10.23 -2.13
N SER A 550 1.06 -9.59 -1.01
CA SER A 550 0.73 -10.28 0.25
C SER A 550 -0.60 -11.02 0.16
N GLU A 551 -0.88 -11.91 1.13
CA GLU A 551 -2.21 -12.56 1.23
C GLU A 551 -3.35 -11.53 1.39
N ASN A 552 -3.08 -10.39 2.05
CA ASN A 552 -4.05 -9.30 2.17
C ASN A 552 -4.27 -8.60 0.82
N ASP A 553 -3.20 -8.30 0.08
CA ASP A 553 -3.28 -7.64 -1.22
C ASP A 553 -4.04 -8.49 -2.25
N VAL A 554 -3.78 -9.80 -2.27
CA VAL A 554 -4.48 -10.73 -3.17
C VAL A 554 -5.96 -10.88 -2.77
N ALA A 555 -6.28 -10.79 -1.47
CA ALA A 555 -7.66 -10.74 -1.00
C ALA A 555 -8.37 -9.41 -1.35
N GLN A 556 -7.68 -8.28 -1.28
CA GLN A 556 -8.20 -6.97 -1.74
C GLN A 556 -8.41 -6.96 -3.25
N LEU A 557 -7.41 -7.37 -4.04
CA LEU A 557 -7.49 -7.57 -5.50
C LEU A 557 -8.69 -8.45 -5.90
N ALA A 558 -8.98 -9.51 -5.15
CA ALA A 558 -10.16 -10.34 -5.37
C ALA A 558 -11.48 -9.66 -5.00
N ALA A 559 -11.49 -8.76 -4.03
CA ALA A 559 -12.68 -8.01 -3.60
C ALA A 559 -13.01 -6.83 -4.53
N VAL A 560 -12.02 -5.99 -4.86
CA VAL A 560 -12.22 -4.71 -5.58
C VAL A 560 -11.71 -4.72 -7.03
N GLY A 561 -11.10 -5.81 -7.50
CA GLY A 561 -10.53 -5.85 -8.86
C GLY A 561 -9.24 -5.03 -9.00
N ALA A 562 -8.58 -5.15 -10.15
CA ALA A 562 -7.22 -4.62 -10.30
C ALA A 562 -7.17 -3.10 -10.43
N ALA A 563 -8.10 -2.46 -11.18
CA ALA A 563 -8.11 -1.00 -11.32
C ALA A 563 -8.25 -0.27 -9.97
N GLU A 564 -9.14 -0.76 -9.11
CA GLU A 564 -9.40 -0.15 -7.79
C GLU A 564 -8.25 -0.45 -6.82
N PHE A 565 -7.78 -1.72 -6.75
CA PHE A 565 -6.62 -2.12 -5.94
C PHE A 565 -5.33 -1.37 -6.30
N LEU A 566 -5.11 -1.07 -7.58
CA LEU A 566 -3.93 -0.34 -8.07
C LEU A 566 -4.09 1.18 -7.98
N GLY A 567 -5.27 1.72 -7.64
CA GLY A 567 -5.55 3.15 -7.76
C GLY A 567 -5.55 3.66 -9.22
N LEU A 568 -5.63 2.76 -10.19
CA LEU A 568 -5.73 3.04 -11.63
C LEU A 568 -7.17 3.26 -12.12
N GLY A 569 -8.16 3.07 -11.25
CA GLY A 569 -9.54 3.45 -11.48
C GLY A 569 -9.69 4.96 -11.62
N GLY A 570 -9.33 5.49 -12.79
CA GLY A 570 -9.45 6.91 -13.13
C GLY A 570 -10.86 7.40 -12.81
N LEU A 571 -10.94 8.47 -12.00
CA LEU A 571 -12.21 8.96 -11.46
C LEU A 571 -13.22 9.13 -12.60
N ALA A 572 -14.42 8.57 -12.45
CA ALA A 572 -15.45 8.72 -13.46
C ALA A 572 -15.71 10.23 -13.68
N GLY A 573 -15.48 10.69 -14.92
CA GLY A 573 -15.54 12.10 -15.27
C GLY A 573 -14.18 12.83 -15.33
N ASP A 574 -13.06 12.20 -14.98
CA ASP A 574 -11.73 12.68 -15.35
C ASP A 574 -11.58 12.46 -16.87
N PHE A 575 -11.55 13.56 -17.60
CA PHE A 575 -11.43 13.56 -19.06
C PHE A 575 -10.05 14.06 -19.49
N ASN A 576 -9.15 14.29 -18.54
CA ASN A 576 -7.85 14.92 -18.76
C ASN A 576 -6.67 14.00 -18.42
N GLY A 577 -6.85 13.10 -17.44
CA GLY A 577 -5.90 12.08 -16.99
C GLY A 577 -4.97 12.56 -15.87
N ASP A 578 -5.36 13.55 -15.06
CA ASP A 578 -4.57 14.03 -13.91
C ASP A 578 -5.11 13.56 -12.54
N GLY A 579 -6.21 12.80 -12.52
CA GLY A 579 -6.78 12.20 -11.31
C GLY A 579 -7.62 13.17 -10.46
N ILE A 580 -7.90 14.38 -10.94
CA ILE A 580 -8.63 15.40 -10.17
C ILE A 580 -9.86 15.87 -10.97
N LEU A 581 -11.07 15.55 -10.49
CA LEU A 581 -12.30 16.09 -11.07
C LEU A 581 -12.36 17.62 -10.91
N ASP A 582 -11.99 18.36 -11.96
CA ASP A 582 -11.75 19.81 -11.91
C ASP A 582 -12.43 20.60 -13.07
N VAL A 583 -12.15 21.91 -13.15
CA VAL A 583 -12.66 22.80 -14.19
C VAL A 583 -12.20 22.39 -15.60
N ALA A 584 -11.02 21.80 -15.79
CA ALA A 584 -10.53 21.33 -17.08
C ALA A 584 -11.37 20.17 -17.63
N ASP A 585 -11.88 19.28 -16.78
CA ASP A 585 -12.73 18.16 -17.17
C ASP A 585 -14.12 18.59 -17.62
N ILE A 586 -14.84 19.32 -16.77
CA ILE A 586 -16.19 19.77 -17.14
C ILE A 586 -16.16 20.70 -18.38
N ASN A 587 -15.06 21.44 -18.59
CA ASN A 587 -14.83 22.15 -19.85
C ASN A 587 -14.64 21.23 -21.07
N ARG A 588 -14.03 20.04 -20.91
CA ARG A 588 -13.95 19.03 -21.99
C ARG A 588 -15.32 18.41 -22.27
N LEU A 589 -16.13 18.16 -21.24
CA LEU A 589 -17.51 17.66 -21.35
C LEU A 589 -18.42 18.66 -22.07
N SER A 590 -18.40 19.94 -21.65
CA SER A 590 -19.09 21.03 -22.36
C SER A 590 -18.63 21.17 -23.81
N ALA A 591 -17.33 21.03 -24.08
CA ALA A 591 -16.78 21.10 -25.43
C ALA A 591 -17.17 19.89 -26.32
N GLU A 592 -17.43 18.72 -25.73
CA GLU A 592 -17.92 17.54 -26.45
C GLU A 592 -19.42 17.65 -26.76
N SER A 593 -20.21 18.01 -25.75
CA SER A 593 -21.66 18.33 -25.83
C SER A 593 -21.93 19.40 -26.90
N ALA A 594 -21.31 20.57 -26.78
CA ALA A 594 -21.52 21.69 -27.71
C ALA A 594 -20.98 21.42 -29.13
N ALA A 595 -20.04 20.49 -29.29
CA ALA A 595 -19.59 20.01 -30.60
C ALA A 595 -20.59 19.04 -31.26
N GLY A 596 -21.61 18.56 -30.54
CA GLY A 596 -22.58 17.58 -31.03
C GLY A 596 -21.94 16.24 -31.36
N LYS A 597 -20.94 15.84 -30.56
CA LYS A 597 -20.30 14.52 -30.63
C LYS A 597 -20.76 13.69 -29.43
N HIS A 598 -20.75 12.37 -29.59
CA HIS A 598 -21.06 11.44 -28.50
C HIS A 598 -19.98 10.35 -28.51
N ARG A 599 -18.83 10.64 -27.90
CA ARG A 599 -17.81 9.62 -27.55
C ARG A 599 -18.26 8.96 -26.24
N ALA A 600 -18.20 7.63 -26.18
CA ALA A 600 -18.65 6.86 -25.01
C ALA A 600 -17.91 7.25 -23.73
N GLU A 601 -16.64 7.64 -23.84
CA GLU A 601 -15.84 8.15 -22.72
C GLU A 601 -16.40 9.41 -22.03
N PHE A 602 -17.36 10.13 -22.64
CA PHE A 602 -18.06 11.30 -22.07
C PHE A 602 -19.56 11.04 -21.78
N ASP A 603 -20.06 9.81 -22.03
CA ASP A 603 -21.47 9.41 -21.92
C ASP A 603 -21.72 8.84 -20.51
N LEU A 604 -21.91 9.74 -19.55
CA LEU A 604 -21.96 9.44 -18.12
C LEU A 604 -23.32 8.89 -17.69
N ASP A 605 -24.42 9.29 -18.34
CA ASP A 605 -25.76 8.73 -18.04
C ASP A 605 -26.10 7.46 -18.85
N ASN A 606 -25.25 7.11 -19.83
CA ASN A 606 -25.34 5.93 -20.69
C ASN A 606 -26.60 5.90 -21.59
N ASP A 607 -27.21 7.06 -21.93
CA ASP A 607 -28.33 7.13 -22.89
C ASP A 607 -27.92 7.10 -24.37
N GLY A 608 -26.62 7.25 -24.66
CA GLY A 608 -26.05 7.28 -26.01
C GLY A 608 -25.76 8.69 -26.56
N PHE A 609 -25.99 9.75 -25.76
CA PHE A 609 -25.86 11.14 -26.19
C PHE A 609 -25.23 12.05 -25.15
N VAL A 610 -23.91 12.24 -25.19
CA VAL A 610 -23.21 13.31 -24.44
C VAL A 610 -23.94 14.66 -24.60
N ASN A 611 -24.52 15.16 -23.50
CA ASN A 611 -25.40 16.32 -23.42
C ASN A 611 -25.44 16.94 -21.99
N ALA A 612 -26.46 17.76 -21.71
CA ALA A 612 -26.66 18.37 -20.39
C ALA A 612 -27.07 17.39 -19.28
N SER A 613 -27.50 16.16 -19.60
CA SER A 613 -27.59 15.05 -18.63
C SER A 613 -26.24 14.76 -17.99
N ASP A 614 -25.19 14.61 -18.82
CA ASP A 614 -23.86 14.21 -18.39
C ASP A 614 -23.20 15.32 -17.56
N ILE A 615 -23.38 16.58 -17.96
CA ILE A 615 -23.02 17.76 -17.14
C ILE A 615 -23.67 17.65 -15.74
N SER A 616 -24.92 17.19 -15.67
CA SER A 616 -25.60 16.94 -14.41
C SER A 616 -25.01 15.77 -13.64
N VAL A 617 -24.67 14.64 -14.27
CA VAL A 617 -24.05 13.48 -13.58
C VAL A 617 -22.67 13.88 -13.03
N TRP A 618 -21.83 14.50 -13.86
CA TRP A 618 -20.50 14.99 -13.46
C TRP A 618 -20.59 15.91 -12.25
N VAL A 619 -21.45 16.92 -12.28
CA VAL A 619 -21.56 17.90 -11.19
C VAL A 619 -22.22 17.30 -9.94
N ARG A 620 -23.34 16.60 -10.09
CA ARG A 620 -24.18 16.19 -8.95
C ARG A 620 -23.74 14.90 -8.29
N ASP A 621 -23.25 13.96 -9.08
CA ASP A 621 -23.09 12.56 -8.69
C ASP A 621 -21.60 12.17 -8.59
N LEU A 622 -20.72 12.76 -9.43
CA LEU A 622 -19.28 12.48 -9.43
C LEU A 622 -18.50 13.52 -8.60
N LYS A 623 -18.54 14.81 -8.97
CA LYS A 623 -17.92 15.91 -8.21
C LYS A 623 -18.68 16.30 -6.93
N GLN A 624 -19.92 15.82 -6.76
CA GLN A 624 -20.78 16.10 -5.59
C GLN A 624 -20.89 17.60 -5.26
N THR A 625 -21.10 18.47 -6.26
CA THR A 625 -21.40 19.92 -6.07
C THR A 625 -22.65 20.37 -6.82
N TRP A 626 -22.95 21.67 -6.80
CA TRP A 626 -24.16 22.30 -7.35
C TRP A 626 -23.92 22.85 -8.76
N LEU A 627 -24.93 22.77 -9.63
CA LEU A 627 -24.93 23.56 -10.85
C LEU A 627 -24.96 25.05 -10.46
N GLY A 628 -23.89 25.79 -10.77
CA GLY A 628 -23.70 27.18 -10.33
C GLY A 628 -22.46 27.42 -9.45
N ASP A 629 -21.89 26.37 -8.86
CA ASP A 629 -20.56 26.42 -8.22
C ASP A 629 -19.49 26.63 -9.31
N ALA A 630 -18.83 27.79 -9.32
CA ALA A 630 -17.91 28.21 -10.38
C ALA A 630 -16.44 27.94 -10.06
N ASN A 631 -16.09 27.79 -8.78
CA ASN A 631 -14.74 27.47 -8.32
C ASN A 631 -14.58 26.02 -7.81
N LEU A 632 -15.65 25.23 -7.87
CA LEU A 632 -15.75 23.84 -7.43
C LEU A 632 -15.45 23.64 -5.93
N ASP A 633 -15.87 24.58 -5.06
CA ASP A 633 -15.66 24.51 -3.60
C ASP A 633 -16.74 23.73 -2.83
N GLY A 634 -17.77 23.24 -3.54
CA GLY A 634 -18.87 22.47 -2.97
C GLY A 634 -20.13 23.28 -2.69
N GLU A 635 -20.05 24.62 -2.72
CA GLU A 635 -21.19 25.52 -2.56
C GLU A 635 -21.57 26.24 -3.87
N PHE A 636 -22.85 26.57 -4.04
CA PHE A 636 -23.25 27.65 -4.94
C PHE A 636 -23.72 28.83 -4.10
N ASN A 637 -22.94 29.91 -4.04
CA ASN A 637 -23.21 31.07 -3.22
C ASN A 637 -22.91 32.39 -3.97
N SER A 638 -22.89 33.52 -3.25
CA SER A 638 -22.66 34.84 -3.88
C SER A 638 -21.25 35.02 -4.49
N THR A 639 -20.29 34.16 -4.18
CA THR A 639 -18.91 34.20 -4.66
C THR A 639 -18.83 33.80 -6.14
N ASP A 640 -19.50 32.72 -6.53
CA ASP A 640 -19.56 32.22 -7.91
C ASP A 640 -20.08 33.28 -8.87
N LEU A 641 -21.18 33.93 -8.46
CA LEU A 641 -21.81 35.02 -9.19
C LEU A 641 -20.82 36.18 -9.37
N VAL A 642 -19.93 36.45 -8.41
CA VAL A 642 -18.87 37.45 -8.55
C VAL A 642 -17.79 36.98 -9.54
N VAL A 643 -17.40 35.70 -9.53
CA VAL A 643 -16.42 35.13 -10.47
C VAL A 643 -16.92 35.23 -11.92
N VAL A 644 -18.10 34.66 -12.23
CA VAL A 644 -18.61 34.62 -13.61
C VAL A 644 -18.98 36.01 -14.15
N PHE A 645 -19.49 36.92 -13.31
CA PHE A 645 -19.71 38.31 -13.74
C PHE A 645 -18.42 39.14 -13.83
N ALA A 646 -17.33 38.74 -13.17
CA ALA A 646 -16.00 39.36 -13.35
C ALA A 646 -15.34 38.94 -14.67
N ALA A 647 -15.56 37.70 -15.14
CA ALA A 647 -15.16 37.27 -16.48
C ALA A 647 -15.86 38.09 -17.59
N GLY A 648 -17.10 38.53 -17.32
CA GLY A 648 -17.79 39.54 -18.13
C GLY A 648 -18.30 39.04 -19.49
N LEU A 649 -18.55 37.73 -19.62
CA LEU A 649 -19.05 37.09 -20.84
C LEU A 649 -20.58 37.05 -20.95
N PHE A 650 -21.31 37.38 -19.89
CA PHE A 650 -22.78 37.27 -19.81
C PHE A 650 -23.52 37.92 -21.00
N GLU A 651 -24.36 37.13 -21.68
CA GLU A 651 -25.14 37.52 -22.86
C GLU A 651 -24.29 38.05 -24.03
N LEU A 652 -23.02 37.62 -24.12
CA LEU A 652 -22.16 37.84 -25.29
C LEU A 652 -22.07 36.57 -26.15
N ASP A 653 -22.04 36.75 -27.47
CA ASP A 653 -21.73 35.69 -28.42
C ASP A 653 -20.21 35.42 -28.43
N ARG A 654 -19.76 34.72 -27.39
CA ARG A 654 -18.37 34.31 -27.14
C ARG A 654 -18.34 33.02 -26.37
N ASP A 655 -17.33 32.21 -26.64
CA ASP A 655 -17.10 30.95 -25.96
C ASP A 655 -16.75 31.21 -24.49
N ALA A 656 -17.41 30.49 -23.58
CA ALA A 656 -17.22 30.56 -22.13
C ALA A 656 -16.89 29.16 -21.59
N THR A 657 -16.17 29.13 -20.47
CA THR A 657 -15.88 27.93 -19.68
C THR A 657 -16.76 27.87 -18.42
N TRP A 658 -16.70 26.78 -17.68
CA TRP A 658 -17.46 26.57 -16.43
C TRP A 658 -17.22 27.69 -15.39
N ASP A 659 -15.95 28.03 -15.13
CA ASP A 659 -15.51 29.15 -14.27
C ASP A 659 -15.95 30.54 -14.79
N GLN A 660 -16.44 30.62 -16.03
CA GLN A 660 -16.90 31.83 -16.69
C GLN A 660 -18.41 31.84 -16.93
N GLY A 661 -19.13 30.80 -16.49
CA GLY A 661 -20.58 30.71 -16.42
C GLY A 661 -21.28 29.87 -17.48
N ASP A 662 -20.58 29.03 -18.26
CA ASP A 662 -21.24 27.94 -19.01
C ASP A 662 -21.62 26.82 -18.03
N TRP A 663 -22.86 26.84 -17.55
CA TRP A 663 -23.39 25.86 -16.59
C TRP A 663 -24.44 24.93 -17.22
N ASN A 664 -24.64 25.04 -18.54
CA ASN A 664 -25.56 24.18 -19.29
C ASN A 664 -24.83 23.29 -20.34
N GLY A 665 -23.57 23.60 -20.66
CA GLY A 665 -22.75 22.84 -21.60
C GLY A 665 -22.96 23.24 -23.07
N ASP A 666 -23.29 24.51 -23.35
CA ASP A 666 -23.45 25.05 -24.71
C ASP A 666 -22.35 26.06 -25.12
N LEU A 667 -21.30 26.20 -24.29
CA LEU A 667 -20.19 27.13 -24.45
C LEU A 667 -20.61 28.61 -24.51
N ARG A 668 -21.70 28.99 -23.83
CA ARG A 668 -22.09 30.38 -23.62
C ARG A 668 -22.38 30.61 -22.13
N PHE A 669 -22.10 31.83 -21.65
CA PHE A 669 -22.67 32.30 -20.41
C PHE A 669 -23.83 33.27 -20.71
N GLY A 670 -25.05 32.87 -20.38
CA GLY A 670 -26.25 33.67 -20.59
C GLY A 670 -27.34 33.40 -19.57
N SER A 671 -28.56 33.83 -19.91
CA SER A 671 -29.75 33.59 -19.07
C SER A 671 -30.22 32.13 -19.04
N GLY A 672 -29.65 31.24 -19.85
CA GLY A 672 -29.84 29.79 -19.76
C GLY A 672 -29.19 29.21 -18.50
N ASP A 673 -27.90 29.49 -18.32
CA ASP A 673 -27.04 29.00 -17.23
C ASP A 673 -27.54 29.41 -15.86
N LEU A 674 -27.90 30.69 -15.72
CA LEU A 674 -28.51 31.20 -14.50
C LEU A 674 -29.83 30.47 -14.19
N VAL A 675 -30.62 30.11 -15.21
CA VAL A 675 -31.84 29.32 -15.00
C VAL A 675 -31.49 27.88 -14.61
N THR A 676 -30.51 27.25 -15.24
CA THR A 676 -30.03 25.90 -14.89
C THR A 676 -29.58 25.82 -13.43
N ALA A 677 -28.68 26.72 -13.00
CA ALA A 677 -28.17 26.78 -11.64
C ALA A 677 -29.24 27.10 -10.59
N PHE A 678 -30.09 28.12 -10.82
CA PHE A 678 -31.18 28.43 -9.89
C PHE A 678 -32.33 27.39 -9.90
N VAL A 679 -32.36 26.47 -10.89
CA VAL A 679 -33.30 25.32 -10.90
C VAL A 679 -32.74 24.10 -10.18
N ASP A 680 -31.41 23.91 -10.12
CA ASP A 680 -30.78 22.90 -9.24
C ASP A 680 -31.07 23.19 -7.76
N GLY A 681 -31.14 24.48 -7.41
CA GLY A 681 -31.65 24.94 -6.12
C GLY A 681 -30.62 25.01 -4.99
N GLY A 682 -29.34 24.75 -5.29
CA GLY A 682 -28.22 24.81 -4.34
C GLY A 682 -27.88 26.19 -3.78
N TYR A 683 -28.42 27.26 -4.37
CA TYR A 683 -28.02 28.63 -4.04
C TYR A 683 -28.19 28.96 -2.54
N GLU A 684 -27.08 29.28 -1.89
CA GLU A 684 -26.94 29.58 -0.46
C GLU A 684 -27.50 28.45 0.44
N GLN A 685 -27.44 27.18 -0.01
CA GLN A 685 -27.77 26.01 0.80
C GLN A 685 -26.56 25.44 1.58
N GLY A 686 -25.35 25.86 1.23
CA GLY A 686 -24.09 25.32 1.75
C GLY A 686 -23.60 24.11 0.95
N THR A 687 -22.57 23.43 1.46
CA THR A 687 -21.94 22.30 0.77
C THR A 687 -22.93 21.18 0.44
N ARG A 688 -22.87 20.67 -0.80
CA ARG A 688 -23.69 19.53 -1.21
C ARG A 688 -23.22 18.29 -0.45
N ASN A 689 -24.05 17.79 0.46
CA ASN A 689 -23.75 16.59 1.23
C ASN A 689 -24.07 15.36 0.39
N ALA A 690 -23.13 14.41 0.31
CA ALA A 690 -23.28 13.17 -0.44
C ALA A 690 -24.62 12.47 -0.12
N GLN A 691 -25.41 12.19 -1.16
CA GLN A 691 -26.76 11.65 -0.97
C GLN A 691 -26.70 10.15 -0.63
N ALA A 692 -26.59 9.86 0.67
CA ALA A 692 -26.52 8.50 1.23
C ALA A 692 -27.45 7.51 0.49
N VAL A 693 -26.84 6.61 -0.28
CA VAL A 693 -27.54 5.65 -1.13
C VAL A 693 -28.40 4.73 -0.25
N PRO A 694 -29.72 4.62 -0.48
CA PRO A 694 -30.54 3.67 0.26
C PRO A 694 -30.13 2.25 -0.09
N GLU A 695 -29.51 1.54 0.85
CA GLU A 695 -29.07 0.13 0.69
C GLU A 695 -30.10 -0.71 -0.08
N PRO A 696 -29.67 -1.55 -1.06
CA PRO A 696 -30.56 -2.46 -1.76
C PRO A 696 -31.19 -3.44 -0.75
N GLY A 697 -32.45 -3.16 -0.38
CA GLY A 697 -33.01 -3.49 0.93
C GLY A 697 -32.68 -4.88 1.47
N SER A 698 -31.68 -4.95 2.35
CA SER A 698 -31.24 -6.16 3.07
C SER A 698 -32.39 -6.87 3.80
N LEU A 699 -33.40 -6.12 4.26
CA LEU A 699 -34.66 -6.62 4.81
C LEU A 699 -35.55 -7.41 3.82
N MET A 700 -35.49 -7.14 2.51
CA MET A 700 -36.18 -7.93 1.49
C MET A 700 -35.50 -9.28 1.24
N LEU A 701 -34.16 -9.31 1.18
CA LEU A 701 -33.38 -10.55 1.12
C LEU A 701 -33.65 -11.43 2.34
N LEU A 702 -33.65 -10.84 3.55
CA LEU A 702 -34.03 -11.54 4.78
C LEU A 702 -35.47 -12.11 4.69
N GLY A 703 -36.42 -11.33 4.15
CA GLY A 703 -37.80 -11.75 3.93
C GLY A 703 -37.95 -12.94 2.98
N LEU A 704 -37.17 -12.95 1.88
CA LEU A 704 -37.13 -14.05 0.91
C LEU A 704 -36.48 -15.31 1.51
N ALA A 705 -35.38 -15.17 2.24
CA ALA A 705 -34.72 -16.27 2.94
C ALA A 705 -35.67 -16.96 3.94
N PHE A 706 -36.44 -16.18 4.72
CA PHE A 706 -37.45 -16.73 5.62
C PHE A 706 -38.58 -17.47 4.87
N LEU A 707 -39.03 -16.96 3.72
CA LEU A 707 -40.04 -17.64 2.90
C LEU A 707 -39.53 -18.99 2.35
N GLY A 708 -38.28 -19.05 1.88
CA GLY A 708 -37.63 -20.30 1.44
C GLY A 708 -37.56 -21.33 2.57
N PHE A 709 -37.19 -20.91 3.78
CA PHE A 709 -37.05 -21.80 4.94
C PHE A 709 -38.39 -22.37 5.44
N PHE A 710 -39.52 -21.69 5.20
CA PHE A 710 -40.85 -22.22 5.44
C PHE A 710 -41.40 -23.09 4.30
N ALA A 711 -40.95 -22.88 3.06
CA ALA A 711 -41.30 -23.73 1.93
C ALA A 711 -40.65 -25.12 2.02
N SER A 712 -39.34 -25.19 2.29
CA SER A 712 -38.58 -26.45 2.38
C SER A 712 -39.07 -27.39 3.49
N ARG A 713 -39.64 -26.84 4.58
CA ARG A 713 -40.23 -27.61 5.68
C ARG A 713 -41.60 -28.23 5.37
N ARG A 714 -42.16 -28.02 4.17
CA ARG A 714 -43.51 -28.51 3.80
C ARG A 714 -43.54 -29.70 2.85
N THR A 715 -42.41 -30.13 2.30
CA THR A 715 -42.29 -31.26 1.35
C THR A 715 -41.90 -32.59 1.99
N ASN A 716 -41.54 -32.62 3.29
CA ASN A 716 -41.16 -33.82 4.03
C ASN A 716 -42.24 -34.25 5.06
N ARG A 717 -43.44 -34.64 4.58
CA ARG A 717 -44.49 -35.32 5.36
C ARG A 717 -45.41 -36.17 4.49
#